data_AF-A0A964AKB9-F1
#
_entry.id   AF-A0A964AKB9-F1
#
_cell.length_a   1.000
_cell.length_b   1.000
_cell.length_c   1.000
_cell.angle_alpha   90.00
_cell.angle_beta   90.00
_cell.angle_gamma   90.00
#
_symmetry.space_group_name_H-M   'P 1'
#
loop_
_entity.id
_entity.type
_entity.pdbx_description
1 polymer ?
#
loop_
_entity_poly.entity_id
_entity_poly.type
_entity_poly.pdbx_seq_one_letter_code
_entity_poly.pdbx_strand_id
1 'polypeptide(L)'
;MTRGHASLLLLPLALAACRKVPIFDVNAGFSIADAAWFEDEETLFIFYEVTAEQGLGEPSVIEIRYTTDDEEVPWTDVGAFEMVHTHEPVDCGVDSLCGSASIRVPIEPRRVGVRLRYHRDGALALTPRTTYNVVGSGPAHTHRSLLVYGVFNEENTRVQWRGRHVFPTIRNHEASRLGLRRDITVEDQRYGTTLFDTADNPYGYGLSCPNGFTDAGLDTLAFNVRAAFNEEELPIAASSAASVCATTTVHDATGPFTTEAIARKNPETRAAFPLLRSPIHDATPIPFFLAPCRRTISEEHEAMQRQRLLLEDVPTTCIDDWSSAGFVDGLADLLSEAVEAERPRGDDMVLVIGLHRDEAGVADAVEEALALVVPEERHRASPRLAGAFVFDSEAHLLGLPALTSSTLWCPASALSTGGSITCAVAPDFPDLELGPFSFDVLPILTTREDYLEFIDTYSERQAGSVTDYTLRVPEFSATADHNDFGDYGVVTFLNGELFTADRDDAFSYCVQEDGGFYVFRSPFMQSEVFLSQAATFCAEDPEGLLCTAATLGALPIEILPYWHDAVGEETYEVGMFWDFPFLLHMDYETFLAGAVSAFSFSVPFGFGTPGEAYYGSYIWTTETFSLEELLTHCRRYCNQPTFDSAGEYRIFEPFRGTYSATCYQPDFPKPGDSGFPLDP
;
A
#
# COMPACT_ATOMS: atom_id res chain seq x y z
N MET A 1 83.76 -18.58 -64.02
CA MET A 1 85.21 -18.58 -63.77
C MET A 1 85.51 -17.58 -62.67
N THR A 2 86.14 -18.06 -61.58
CA THR A 2 87.10 -17.33 -60.71
C THR A 2 86.68 -15.93 -60.24
N ARG A 3 86.47 -15.63 -58.96
CA ARG A 3 87.23 -15.85 -57.70
C ARG A 3 86.32 -15.30 -56.58
N GLY A 4 86.36 -15.65 -55.30
CA GLY A 4 87.36 -16.31 -54.47
C GLY A 4 87.19 -15.75 -53.04
N HIS A 5 87.17 -16.65 -52.05
CA HIS A 5 87.66 -16.60 -50.65
C HIS A 5 87.88 -15.25 -49.93
N ALA A 6 87.69 -15.04 -48.63
CA ALA A 6 87.35 -15.85 -47.44
C ALA A 6 87.21 -14.89 -46.23
N SER A 7 86.73 -15.39 -45.08
CA SER A 7 86.95 -14.95 -43.67
C SER A 7 85.64 -15.01 -42.88
N LEU A 8 85.46 -15.94 -41.94
CA LEU A 8 85.92 -15.98 -40.54
C LEU A 8 85.02 -15.19 -39.55
N LEU A 9 84.36 -15.98 -38.68
CA LEU A 9 83.91 -15.75 -37.30
C LEU A 9 82.81 -14.72 -36.93
N LEU A 10 81.78 -15.30 -36.29
CA LEU A 10 81.04 -14.84 -35.09
C LEU A 10 80.17 -13.58 -35.20
N LEU A 11 78.84 -13.78 -35.17
CA LEU A 11 78.01 -13.42 -34.01
C LEU A 11 76.62 -14.11 -34.08
N PRO A 12 76.09 -14.67 -32.98
CA PRO A 12 74.78 -15.29 -32.93
C PRO A 12 73.70 -14.20 -32.70
N LEU A 13 73.00 -13.80 -33.75
CA LEU A 13 71.83 -12.93 -33.65
C LEU A 13 70.83 -13.28 -34.77
N ALA A 14 70.44 -14.56 -34.83
CA ALA A 14 69.45 -15.04 -35.79
C ALA A 14 68.35 -15.90 -35.13
N LEU A 15 68.11 -15.71 -33.82
CA LEU A 15 67.04 -16.40 -33.06
C LEU A 15 66.18 -15.45 -32.21
N ALA A 16 66.15 -14.16 -32.53
CA ALA A 16 65.02 -13.29 -32.19
C ALA A 16 64.19 -12.99 -33.46
N ALA A 17 64.01 -14.03 -34.29
CA ALA A 17 63.02 -13.99 -35.36
C ALA A 17 61.65 -13.81 -34.73
N CYS A 18 60.95 -12.77 -35.19
CA CYS A 18 59.53 -12.51 -35.01
C CYS A 18 58.75 -13.72 -34.51
N ARG A 19 58.40 -13.73 -33.23
CA ARG A 19 57.24 -14.49 -32.77
C ARG A 19 56.03 -13.80 -33.40
N LYS A 20 55.68 -14.23 -34.60
CA LYS A 20 54.36 -13.96 -35.18
C LYS A 20 53.40 -14.78 -34.32
N VAL A 21 52.89 -14.16 -33.25
CA VAL A 21 51.81 -14.75 -32.46
C VAL A 21 50.62 -14.87 -33.42
N PRO A 22 50.11 -16.07 -33.71
CA PRO A 22 48.88 -16.20 -34.46
C PRO A 22 47.77 -15.75 -33.52
N ILE A 23 47.27 -14.53 -33.72
CA ILE A 23 46.09 -14.04 -33.01
C ILE A 23 44.89 -14.60 -33.77
N PHE A 24 44.21 -15.56 -33.15
CA PHE A 24 42.90 -16.03 -33.59
C PHE A 24 41.89 -14.89 -33.45
N ASP A 25 40.87 -14.86 -34.31
CA ASP A 25 39.70 -14.02 -34.10
C ASP A 25 39.06 -14.47 -32.78
N VAL A 26 39.20 -13.67 -31.73
CA VAL A 26 38.75 -13.99 -30.35
C VAL A 26 37.25 -13.74 -30.16
N ASN A 27 36.51 -13.63 -31.27
CA ASN A 27 35.09 -13.28 -31.33
C ASN A 27 34.78 -12.04 -30.49
N ALA A 28 35.58 -10.97 -30.65
CA ALA A 28 35.37 -9.75 -29.91
C ALA A 28 34.22 -8.91 -30.48
N GLY A 29 33.45 -8.28 -29.60
CA GLY A 29 32.31 -7.44 -29.95
C GLY A 29 32.21 -6.22 -29.05
N PHE A 30 31.82 -5.09 -29.62
CA PHE A 30 31.48 -3.89 -28.86
C PHE A 30 30.02 -4.00 -28.39
N SER A 31 29.80 -3.89 -27.09
CA SER A 31 28.48 -3.61 -26.52
C SER A 31 28.21 -2.10 -26.44
N ILE A 32 29.27 -1.30 -26.26
CA ILE A 32 29.19 0.18 -26.23
C ILE A 32 30.33 0.74 -27.07
N ALA A 33 29.99 1.58 -28.06
CA ALA A 33 30.95 2.37 -28.84
C ALA A 33 30.33 3.75 -29.10
N ASP A 34 30.35 4.60 -28.08
CA ASP A 34 29.58 5.83 -28.05
C ASP A 34 30.48 7.06 -27.92
N ALA A 35 30.05 8.16 -28.53
CA ALA A 35 30.74 9.43 -28.48
C ALA A 35 29.75 10.59 -28.49
N ALA A 36 29.99 11.59 -27.66
CA ALA A 36 29.20 12.81 -27.60
C ALA A 36 30.12 14.03 -27.50
N TRP A 37 29.94 15.00 -28.40
CA TRP A 37 30.66 16.27 -28.35
C TRP A 37 29.74 17.38 -27.87
N PHE A 38 30.21 18.15 -26.89
CA PHE A 38 29.50 19.30 -26.31
C PHE A 38 30.20 20.57 -26.74
N GLU A 39 29.50 21.41 -27.51
CA GLU A 39 30.04 22.66 -28.07
C GLU A 39 30.50 23.61 -26.97
N ASP A 40 29.63 23.86 -25.99
CA ASP A 40 29.89 24.78 -24.87
C ASP A 40 31.00 24.32 -23.91
N GLU A 41 31.38 23.03 -23.95
CA GLU A 41 32.46 22.45 -23.15
C GLU A 41 33.74 22.22 -23.95
N GLU A 42 33.73 22.43 -25.28
CA GLU A 42 34.79 22.02 -26.21
C GLU A 42 35.30 20.59 -25.97
N THR A 43 34.41 19.67 -25.58
CA THR A 43 34.81 18.34 -25.07
C THR A 43 34.12 17.22 -25.85
N LEU A 44 34.93 16.26 -26.34
CA LEU A 44 34.46 14.99 -26.88
C LEU A 44 34.55 13.91 -25.80
N PHE A 45 33.39 13.40 -25.36
CA PHE A 45 33.27 12.25 -24.48
C PHE A 45 33.19 10.96 -25.29
N ILE A 46 33.84 9.92 -24.81
CA ILE A 46 33.92 8.61 -25.45
C ILE A 46 33.65 7.56 -24.40
N PHE A 47 32.75 6.63 -24.70
CA PHE A 47 32.39 5.51 -23.84
C PHE A 47 32.56 4.22 -24.63
N TYR A 48 33.19 3.23 -24.01
CA TYR A 48 33.46 1.96 -24.66
C TYR A 48 33.27 0.78 -23.71
N GLU A 49 32.77 -0.31 -24.28
CA GLU A 49 32.74 -1.62 -23.65
C GLU A 49 32.86 -2.67 -24.75
N VAL A 50 33.88 -3.51 -24.61
CA VAL A 50 34.24 -4.56 -25.55
C VAL A 50 34.35 -5.86 -24.79
N THR A 51 33.79 -6.93 -25.33
CA THR A 51 33.90 -8.29 -24.77
C THR A 51 34.55 -9.21 -25.80
N ALA A 52 35.28 -10.23 -25.36
CA ALA A 52 35.89 -11.24 -26.22
C ALA A 52 35.87 -12.63 -25.57
N GLU A 53 35.45 -13.66 -26.29
CA GLU A 53 35.28 -15.03 -25.75
C GLU A 53 36.57 -15.69 -25.25
N GLN A 54 37.73 -15.22 -25.69
CA GLN A 54 39.04 -15.78 -25.34
C GLN A 54 39.89 -14.84 -24.47
N GLY A 55 39.29 -13.78 -23.91
CA GLY A 55 40.00 -12.77 -23.14
C GLY A 55 40.55 -11.63 -24.00
N LEU A 56 40.57 -10.41 -23.44
CA LEU A 56 41.33 -9.29 -23.99
C LEU A 56 42.64 -9.18 -23.20
N GLY A 57 43.78 -9.36 -23.87
CA GLY A 57 45.07 -9.27 -23.21
C GLY A 57 45.47 -7.83 -22.86
N GLU A 58 46.36 -7.67 -21.88
CA GLU A 58 47.00 -6.41 -21.47
C GLU A 58 47.56 -5.51 -22.62
N PRO A 59 48.02 -6.03 -23.78
CA PRO A 59 48.45 -5.16 -24.88
C PRO A 59 47.31 -4.62 -25.77
N SER A 60 46.04 -4.95 -25.49
CA SER A 60 44.88 -4.43 -26.24
C SER A 60 44.61 -2.97 -25.85
N VAL A 61 44.35 -2.12 -26.83
CA VAL A 61 44.11 -0.68 -26.60
C VAL A 61 42.87 -0.20 -27.34
N ILE A 62 42.16 0.76 -26.77
CA ILE A 62 41.10 1.48 -27.44
C ILE A 62 41.70 2.66 -28.17
N GLU A 63 41.30 2.83 -29.42
CA GLU A 63 41.77 3.93 -30.25
C GLU A 63 40.62 4.74 -30.79
N ILE A 64 40.92 6.02 -30.98
CA ILE A 64 39.95 7.00 -31.44
C ILE A 64 40.51 7.71 -32.67
N ARG A 65 39.61 8.13 -33.54
CA ARG A 65 39.92 9.04 -34.65
C ARG A 65 38.85 10.10 -34.75
N TYR A 66 39.20 11.26 -35.27
CA TYR A 66 38.24 12.28 -35.68
C TYR A 66 38.88 13.26 -36.65
N THR A 67 38.05 14.05 -37.32
CA THR A 67 38.48 15.09 -38.25
C THR A 67 37.70 16.36 -37.93
N THR A 68 38.36 17.43 -37.56
CA THR A 68 37.76 18.77 -37.48
C THR A 68 38.03 19.53 -38.79
N ASP A 69 37.63 20.79 -38.87
CA ASP A 69 38.01 21.64 -40.00
C ASP A 69 39.51 21.98 -40.02
N ASP A 70 40.20 21.90 -38.87
CA ASP A 70 41.59 22.32 -38.70
C ASP A 70 42.58 21.16 -38.46
N GLU A 71 42.08 19.97 -38.09
CA GLU A 71 42.92 18.83 -37.70
C GLU A 71 42.33 17.49 -38.15
N GLU A 72 43.20 16.57 -38.55
CA GLU A 72 42.87 15.15 -38.73
C GLU A 72 43.65 14.31 -37.72
N VAL A 73 42.95 13.77 -36.74
CA VAL A 73 43.52 12.86 -35.75
C VAL A 73 43.39 11.44 -36.28
N PRO A 74 44.51 10.76 -36.61
CA PRO A 74 44.48 9.37 -37.03
C PRO A 74 44.07 8.49 -35.85
N TRP A 75 43.93 7.18 -36.10
CA TRP A 75 43.69 6.21 -35.03
C TRP A 75 44.81 6.25 -33.98
N THR A 76 44.50 6.85 -32.84
CA THR A 76 45.41 7.11 -31.73
C THR A 76 44.85 6.45 -30.48
N ASP A 77 45.73 5.85 -29.67
CA ASP A 77 45.40 5.27 -28.37
C ASP A 77 44.72 6.32 -27.49
N VAL A 78 43.56 5.97 -26.92
CA VAL A 78 42.81 6.86 -26.03
C VAL A 78 43.64 7.30 -24.83
N GLY A 79 44.54 6.44 -24.34
CA GLY A 79 45.45 6.76 -23.24
C GLY A 79 46.57 7.75 -23.60
N ALA A 80 46.73 8.10 -24.87
CA ALA A 80 47.72 9.08 -25.31
C ALA A 80 47.21 10.53 -25.27
N PHE A 81 45.92 10.75 -25.03
CA PHE A 81 45.34 12.08 -24.92
C PHE A 81 45.45 12.62 -23.50
N GLU A 82 45.58 13.95 -23.40
CA GLU A 82 45.36 14.66 -22.15
C GLU A 82 43.86 14.67 -21.85
N MET A 83 43.48 14.08 -20.71
CA MET A 83 42.08 13.96 -20.31
C MET A 83 41.60 15.25 -19.67
N VAL A 84 40.39 15.69 -20.05
CA VAL A 84 39.73 16.87 -19.47
C VAL A 84 39.25 16.57 -18.06
N HIS A 85 38.68 15.38 -17.85
CA HIS A 85 38.11 14.95 -16.57
C HIS A 85 38.86 13.74 -16.01
N THR A 86 38.56 13.41 -14.76
CA THR A 86 39.09 12.21 -14.10
C THR A 86 38.37 10.97 -14.65
N HIS A 87 39.15 9.99 -15.10
CA HIS A 87 38.68 8.68 -15.56
C HIS A 87 39.34 7.58 -14.73
N GLU A 88 38.60 7.02 -13.78
CA GLU A 88 39.09 5.94 -12.94
C GLU A 88 39.14 4.62 -13.72
N PRO A 89 40.22 3.83 -13.59
CA PRO A 89 40.28 2.49 -14.17
C PRO A 89 39.11 1.62 -13.67
N VAL A 90 38.42 0.96 -14.60
CA VAL A 90 37.28 0.07 -14.31
C VAL A 90 37.69 -1.37 -14.51
N ASP A 91 37.36 -2.24 -13.55
CA ASP A 91 37.48 -3.69 -13.73
C ASP A 91 36.19 -4.24 -14.35
N CYS A 92 36.27 -4.58 -15.63
CA CYS A 92 35.15 -5.08 -16.43
C CYS A 92 35.17 -6.61 -16.57
N GLY A 93 36.07 -7.28 -15.84
CA GLY A 93 36.36 -8.71 -15.96
C GLY A 93 37.48 -9.02 -16.97
N VAL A 94 37.98 -10.24 -16.91
CA VAL A 94 39.14 -10.71 -17.71
C VAL A 94 38.87 -10.81 -19.21
N ASP A 95 37.59 -10.87 -19.59
CA ASP A 95 37.13 -11.01 -20.97
C ASP A 95 36.62 -9.70 -21.58
N SER A 96 36.76 -8.59 -20.85
CA SER A 96 36.21 -7.30 -21.27
C SER A 96 37.19 -6.15 -21.09
N LEU A 97 37.01 -5.12 -21.91
CA LEU A 97 37.67 -3.84 -21.78
C LEU A 97 36.61 -2.76 -21.83
N CYS A 98 36.44 -2.01 -20.76
CA CYS A 98 35.47 -0.94 -20.67
C CYS A 98 36.05 0.30 -19.99
N GLY A 99 35.45 1.44 -20.26
CA GLY A 99 35.91 2.71 -19.72
C GLY A 99 35.32 3.90 -20.45
N SER A 100 35.86 5.06 -20.11
CA SER A 100 35.48 6.34 -20.67
C SER A 100 36.70 7.23 -20.87
N ALA A 101 36.56 8.21 -21.76
CA ALA A 101 37.54 9.26 -21.97
C ALA A 101 36.85 10.58 -22.28
N SER A 102 37.52 11.69 -21.99
CA SER A 102 37.05 13.04 -22.31
C SER A 102 38.24 13.86 -22.77
N ILE A 103 38.16 14.36 -24.00
CA ILE A 103 39.27 15.06 -24.65
C ILE A 103 38.81 16.40 -25.15
N ARG A 104 39.70 17.40 -25.08
CA ARG A 104 39.42 18.73 -25.62
C ARG A 104 39.45 18.69 -27.14
N VAL A 105 38.34 19.09 -27.76
CA VAL A 105 38.21 19.28 -29.21
C VAL A 105 37.48 20.61 -29.43
N PRO A 106 38.20 21.71 -29.73
CA PRO A 106 37.58 23.05 -29.82
C PRO A 106 36.59 23.24 -30.97
N ILE A 107 36.66 22.40 -32.00
CA ILE A 107 35.83 22.48 -33.20
C ILE A 107 35.07 21.17 -33.34
N GLU A 108 33.79 21.24 -33.72
CA GLU A 108 32.94 20.07 -33.91
C GLU A 108 33.66 18.97 -34.70
N PRO A 109 33.94 17.80 -34.08
CA PRO A 109 34.58 16.71 -34.77
C PRO A 109 33.62 16.02 -35.73
N ARG A 110 34.12 15.65 -36.90
CA ARG A 110 33.46 14.84 -37.92
C ARG A 110 34.18 13.50 -38.05
N ARG A 111 33.49 12.50 -38.60
CA ARG A 111 34.04 11.16 -38.83
C ARG A 111 34.65 10.53 -37.57
N VAL A 112 34.03 10.80 -36.40
CA VAL A 112 34.42 10.21 -35.13
C VAL A 112 34.32 8.70 -35.22
N GLY A 113 35.38 8.02 -34.79
CA GLY A 113 35.41 6.57 -34.74
C GLY A 113 36.11 6.08 -33.49
N VAL A 114 35.61 4.98 -32.95
CA VAL A 114 36.22 4.21 -31.86
C VAL A 114 36.56 2.84 -32.43
N ARG A 115 37.69 2.25 -32.03
CA ARG A 115 38.03 0.87 -32.37
C ARG A 115 38.85 0.19 -31.28
N LEU A 116 38.80 -1.13 -31.25
CA LEU A 116 39.71 -1.95 -30.44
C LEU A 116 40.89 -2.35 -31.33
N ARG A 117 42.11 -2.07 -30.88
CA ARG A 117 43.31 -2.68 -31.44
C ARG A 117 43.73 -3.85 -30.55
N TYR A 118 43.72 -5.07 -31.09
CA TYR A 118 43.99 -6.29 -30.33
C TYR A 118 45.42 -6.35 -29.75
N HIS A 119 46.33 -5.56 -30.30
CA HIS A 119 47.69 -5.42 -29.79
C HIS A 119 48.24 -4.04 -30.19
N ARG A 120 48.78 -3.27 -29.25
CA ARG A 120 49.32 -1.91 -29.48
C ARG A 120 50.23 -1.79 -30.73
N ASP A 121 51.12 -2.77 -30.92
CA ASP A 121 52.06 -2.87 -32.05
C ASP A 121 51.52 -3.63 -33.29
N GLY A 122 50.28 -4.09 -33.25
CA GLY A 122 49.65 -4.91 -34.29
C GLY A 122 48.80 -4.11 -35.27
N ALA A 123 48.56 -4.67 -36.45
CA ALA A 123 47.69 -4.07 -37.48
C ALA A 123 46.21 -4.53 -37.39
N LEU A 124 45.93 -5.57 -36.60
CA LEU A 124 44.58 -6.12 -36.46
C LEU A 124 43.75 -5.25 -35.52
N ALA A 125 42.58 -4.81 -35.97
CA ALA A 125 41.67 -4.01 -35.19
C ALA A 125 40.21 -4.37 -35.49
N LEU A 126 39.35 -4.22 -34.49
CA LEU A 126 37.91 -4.34 -34.59
C LEU A 126 37.30 -2.94 -34.57
N THR A 127 36.64 -2.56 -35.66
CA THR A 127 36.00 -1.23 -35.79
C THR A 127 34.48 -1.39 -35.75
N PRO A 128 33.81 -1.02 -34.64
CA PRO A 128 32.36 -0.99 -34.55
C PRO A 128 31.76 0.17 -35.36
N ARG A 129 30.43 0.19 -35.45
CA ARG A 129 29.71 1.42 -35.79
C ARG A 129 29.67 2.31 -34.55
N THR A 130 30.38 3.43 -34.56
CA THR A 130 30.34 4.42 -33.48
C THR A 130 29.04 5.21 -33.55
N THR A 131 28.33 5.28 -32.43
CA THR A 131 27.23 6.24 -32.23
C THR A 131 27.87 7.57 -31.88
N TYR A 132 27.58 8.62 -32.66
CA TYR A 132 28.15 9.95 -32.45
C TYR A 132 27.04 10.98 -32.41
N ASN A 133 27.00 11.74 -31.31
CA ASN A 133 26.04 12.82 -31.10
C ASN A 133 26.76 14.16 -30.90
N VAL A 134 26.11 15.22 -31.38
CA VAL A 134 26.54 16.60 -31.18
C VAL A 134 25.50 17.31 -30.32
N VAL A 135 25.95 17.90 -29.24
CA VAL A 135 25.17 18.78 -28.37
C VAL A 135 25.68 20.19 -28.61
N GLY A 136 24.84 21.01 -29.25
CA GLY A 136 25.19 22.41 -29.56
C GLY A 136 25.16 23.30 -28.33
N SER A 137 25.34 24.60 -28.55
CA SER A 137 25.25 25.62 -27.49
C SER A 137 23.81 25.85 -27.06
N GLY A 138 23.56 26.08 -25.76
CA GLY A 138 22.21 26.36 -25.28
C GLY A 138 22.07 26.45 -23.76
N PRO A 139 20.85 26.34 -23.23
CA PRO A 139 20.61 26.36 -21.79
C PRO A 139 21.37 25.24 -21.06
N ALA A 140 21.97 25.58 -19.92
CA ALA A 140 22.86 24.68 -19.18
C ALA A 140 22.21 23.32 -18.83
N HIS A 141 20.91 23.30 -18.52
CA HIS A 141 20.19 22.08 -18.13
C HIS A 141 19.99 21.06 -19.27
N THR A 142 20.22 21.45 -20.53
CA THR A 142 20.04 20.58 -21.72
C THR A 142 21.29 20.46 -22.58
N HIS A 143 22.24 21.40 -22.47
CA HIS A 143 23.40 21.49 -23.35
C HIS A 143 24.75 21.32 -22.64
N ARG A 144 24.73 20.90 -21.37
CA ARG A 144 25.91 20.50 -20.60
C ARG A 144 25.85 19.02 -20.28
N SER A 145 27.04 18.40 -20.21
CA SER A 145 27.25 16.98 -19.96
C SER A 145 27.00 16.58 -18.50
N LEU A 146 26.92 17.55 -17.59
CA LEU A 146 26.71 17.36 -16.17
C LEU A 146 25.73 18.41 -15.61
N LEU A 147 24.75 17.95 -14.84
CA LEU A 147 23.84 18.76 -14.04
C LEU A 147 24.16 18.57 -12.56
N VAL A 148 24.06 19.64 -11.78
CA VAL A 148 24.13 19.58 -10.31
C VAL A 148 22.76 19.90 -9.73
N TYR A 149 22.32 19.11 -8.76
CA TYR A 149 21.06 19.31 -8.05
C TYR A 149 21.17 18.83 -6.61
N GLY A 150 20.35 19.37 -5.73
CA GLY A 150 20.32 18.98 -4.32
C GLY A 150 19.08 18.17 -3.97
N VAL A 151 19.25 17.22 -3.06
CA VAL A 151 18.16 16.48 -2.43
C VAL A 151 18.30 16.55 -0.92
N PHE A 152 17.19 16.53 -0.20
CA PHE A 152 17.23 16.59 1.26
C PHE A 152 17.25 15.19 1.87
N ASN A 153 17.79 15.09 3.10
CA ASN A 153 17.55 13.95 3.98
C ASN A 153 16.08 13.92 4.46
N GLU A 154 15.70 12.84 5.14
CA GLU A 154 14.35 12.65 5.70
C GLU A 154 13.87 13.84 6.56
N GLU A 155 14.72 14.33 7.46
CA GLU A 155 14.40 15.43 8.37
C GLU A 155 14.39 16.81 7.69
N ASN A 156 14.72 16.90 6.41
CA ASN A 156 14.93 18.14 5.67
C ASN A 156 15.90 19.13 6.36
N THR A 157 16.92 18.61 7.04
CA THR A 157 17.94 19.37 7.79
C THR A 157 19.27 19.46 7.05
N ARG A 158 19.52 18.60 6.06
CA ARG A 158 20.76 18.55 5.28
C ARG A 158 20.48 18.39 3.80
N VAL A 159 21.33 18.99 2.97
CA VAL A 159 21.28 18.84 1.51
C VAL A 159 22.42 17.93 1.05
N GLN A 160 22.08 16.91 0.29
CA GLN A 160 23.02 16.13 -0.51
C GLN A 160 23.06 16.72 -1.92
N TRP A 161 24.19 17.30 -2.30
CA TRP A 161 24.41 17.76 -3.67
C TRP A 161 24.88 16.59 -4.54
N ARG A 162 24.31 16.48 -5.74
CA ARG A 162 24.47 15.34 -6.64
C ARG A 162 24.85 15.80 -8.05
N GLY A 163 25.75 15.07 -8.68
CA GLY A 163 26.02 15.18 -10.12
C GLY A 163 25.18 14.17 -10.91
N ARG A 164 24.53 14.63 -11.99
CA ARG A 164 23.86 13.79 -12.99
C ARG A 164 24.48 14.00 -14.35
N HIS A 165 25.09 12.95 -14.89
CA HIS A 165 25.57 12.94 -16.25
C HIS A 165 24.40 12.91 -17.23
N VAL A 166 24.45 13.77 -18.24
CA VAL A 166 23.41 13.91 -19.26
C VAL A 166 24.05 13.70 -20.62
N PHE A 167 23.97 12.46 -21.10
CA PHE A 167 24.43 12.09 -22.43
C PHE A 167 23.25 11.61 -23.27
N PRO A 168 23.25 11.86 -24.60
CA PRO A 168 22.14 11.45 -25.47
C PRO A 168 21.83 9.95 -25.47
N THR A 169 22.85 9.12 -25.26
CA THR A 169 22.80 7.67 -25.48
C THR A 169 23.40 6.84 -24.35
N ILE A 170 24.00 7.48 -23.34
CA ILE A 170 24.58 6.84 -22.16
C ILE A 170 23.80 7.27 -20.92
N ARG A 171 23.37 6.31 -20.10
CA ARG A 171 22.64 6.59 -18.85
C ARG A 171 23.59 7.14 -17.78
N ASN A 172 23.06 7.90 -16.83
CA ASN A 172 23.85 8.52 -15.75
C ASN A 172 24.71 7.50 -14.96
N HIS A 173 24.09 6.40 -14.51
CA HIS A 173 24.79 5.36 -13.76
C HIS A 173 25.85 4.64 -14.61
N GLU A 174 25.62 4.54 -15.92
CA GLU A 174 26.53 3.88 -16.84
C GLU A 174 27.78 4.72 -17.10
N ALA A 175 27.64 6.03 -17.28
CA ALA A 175 28.80 6.93 -17.38
C ALA A 175 29.72 6.82 -16.14
N SER A 176 29.11 6.77 -14.95
CA SER A 176 29.84 6.61 -13.69
C SER A 176 30.48 5.22 -13.57
N ARG A 177 29.76 4.16 -13.97
CA ARG A 177 30.27 2.77 -14.02
C ARG A 177 31.48 2.66 -14.93
N LEU A 178 31.49 3.38 -16.05
CA LEU A 178 32.59 3.44 -17.01
C LEU A 178 33.74 4.36 -16.57
N GLY A 179 33.76 4.78 -15.31
CA GLY A 179 34.91 5.44 -14.68
C GLY A 179 34.93 6.95 -14.75
N LEU A 180 33.94 7.61 -15.38
CA LEU A 180 33.89 9.07 -15.43
C LEU A 180 33.63 9.64 -14.02
N ARG A 181 34.46 10.61 -13.62
CA ARG A 181 34.34 11.40 -12.38
C ARG A 181 34.41 12.88 -12.71
N ARG A 182 33.71 13.70 -11.93
CA ARG A 182 33.59 15.15 -12.15
C ARG A 182 33.83 15.87 -10.83
N ASP A 183 34.75 16.83 -10.84
CA ASP A 183 34.99 17.70 -9.70
C ASP A 183 33.88 18.75 -9.64
N ILE A 184 33.16 18.75 -8.52
CA ILE A 184 32.04 19.66 -8.24
C ILE A 184 32.38 20.43 -6.98
N THR A 185 32.24 21.75 -7.05
CA THR A 185 32.28 22.64 -5.88
C THR A 185 30.92 23.28 -5.70
N VAL A 186 30.43 23.37 -4.47
CA VAL A 186 29.17 24.00 -4.08
C VAL A 186 29.45 25.02 -2.99
N GLU A 187 29.06 26.26 -3.23
CA GLU A 187 29.26 27.41 -2.34
C GLU A 187 28.07 28.36 -2.37
N ASP A 188 28.12 29.43 -1.56
CA ASP A 188 27.09 30.48 -1.49
C ASP A 188 25.66 29.93 -1.40
N GLN A 189 25.43 28.95 -0.52
CA GLN A 189 24.13 28.31 -0.35
C GLN A 189 23.15 29.30 0.28
N ARG A 190 21.99 29.51 -0.36
CA ARG A 190 20.95 30.45 0.09
C ARG A 190 19.59 29.76 0.13
N TYR A 191 18.75 30.11 1.10
CA TYR A 191 17.44 29.50 1.28
C TYR A 191 16.30 30.51 1.08
N GLY A 192 15.13 30.01 0.69
CA GLY A 192 13.94 30.84 0.49
C GLY A 192 12.66 30.04 0.33
N THR A 193 11.53 30.75 0.27
CA THR A 193 10.19 30.16 0.15
C THR A 193 9.67 30.12 -1.28
N THR A 194 10.38 30.74 -2.23
CA THR A 194 9.96 30.76 -3.63
C THR A 194 10.09 29.36 -4.23
N LEU A 195 9.00 28.88 -4.84
CA LEU A 195 9.00 27.69 -5.67
C LEU A 195 9.56 28.05 -7.05
N PHE A 196 10.46 27.22 -7.57
CA PHE A 196 11.00 27.36 -8.91
C PHE A 196 10.00 26.77 -9.91
N ASP A 197 9.66 27.53 -10.96
CA ASP A 197 8.95 26.95 -12.11
C ASP A 197 9.96 26.15 -12.95
N THR A 198 9.81 24.84 -12.92
CA THR A 198 10.80 23.89 -13.43
C THR A 198 10.24 22.94 -14.48
N ALA A 199 9.11 23.29 -15.14
CA ALA A 199 8.46 22.38 -16.09
C ALA A 199 9.44 21.80 -17.14
N ASP A 200 10.28 22.67 -17.71
CA ASP A 200 11.31 22.28 -18.70
C ASP A 200 12.71 22.04 -18.10
N ASN A 201 12.92 22.40 -16.82
CA ASN A 201 14.19 22.27 -16.11
C ASN A 201 13.97 21.74 -14.69
N PRO A 202 13.61 20.44 -14.52
CA PRO A 202 13.22 19.85 -13.24
C PRO A 202 14.30 19.94 -12.17
N TYR A 203 15.58 19.99 -12.57
CA TYR A 203 16.74 20.12 -11.68
C TYR A 203 17.04 21.58 -11.30
N GLY A 204 16.38 22.55 -11.94
CA GLY A 204 16.63 23.99 -11.78
C GLY A 204 18.06 24.42 -12.07
N TYR A 205 18.84 23.60 -12.78
CA TYR A 205 20.25 23.86 -13.03
C TYR A 205 20.41 25.03 -14.02
N GLY A 206 21.17 26.03 -13.63
CA GLY A 206 21.34 27.28 -14.37
C GLY A 206 20.23 28.31 -14.21
N LEU A 207 19.29 28.11 -13.27
CA LEU A 207 18.33 29.14 -12.88
C LEU A 207 18.93 30.05 -11.81
N SER A 208 18.89 31.37 -12.01
CA SER A 208 19.41 32.31 -11.02
C SER A 208 18.69 32.17 -9.67
N CYS A 209 19.46 32.10 -8.58
CA CYS A 209 18.95 32.22 -7.21
C CYS A 209 18.07 33.48 -7.07
N PRO A 210 16.85 33.38 -6.54
CA PRO A 210 15.99 34.56 -6.36
C PRO A 210 16.61 35.56 -5.38
N ASN A 211 16.52 36.86 -5.69
CA ASN A 211 17.13 37.93 -4.90
C ASN A 211 16.66 38.02 -3.44
N GLY A 212 15.53 37.38 -3.10
CA GLY A 212 15.00 37.34 -1.73
C GLY A 212 15.56 36.22 -0.85
N PHE A 213 16.46 35.39 -1.38
CA PHE A 213 17.02 34.27 -0.63
C PHE A 213 18.08 34.75 0.36
N THR A 214 18.13 34.11 1.53
CA THR A 214 19.07 34.45 2.61
C THR A 214 20.21 33.45 2.63
N ASP A 215 21.43 33.92 2.88
CA ASP A 215 22.61 33.07 3.03
C ASP A 215 22.43 32.06 4.17
N ALA A 216 22.72 30.79 3.89
CA ALA A 216 22.68 29.70 4.85
C ALA A 216 23.93 29.66 5.74
N GLY A 217 25.05 30.29 5.32
CA GLY A 217 26.30 30.32 6.06
C GLY A 217 27.00 28.96 6.16
N LEU A 218 26.75 28.07 5.20
CA LEU A 218 27.37 26.74 5.14
C LEU A 218 28.73 26.81 4.46
N ASP A 219 29.66 25.97 4.91
CA ASP A 219 30.98 25.82 4.29
C ASP A 219 30.90 25.31 2.84
N THR A 220 31.91 25.68 2.05
CA THR A 220 32.11 25.18 0.68
C THR A 220 32.26 23.67 0.69
N LEU A 221 31.44 22.99 -0.13
CA LEU A 221 31.49 21.55 -0.32
C LEU A 221 32.19 21.24 -1.65
N ALA A 222 33.30 20.49 -1.61
CA ALA A 222 33.99 20.03 -2.81
C ALA A 222 34.06 18.50 -2.82
N PHE A 223 33.69 17.89 -3.95
CA PHE A 223 33.65 16.44 -4.10
C PHE A 223 33.85 16.02 -5.56
N ASN A 224 34.39 14.82 -5.76
CA ASN A 224 34.60 14.21 -7.09
C ASN A 224 33.87 12.87 -7.26
N VAL A 225 33.14 12.46 -6.23
CA VAL A 225 32.22 11.33 -6.23
C VAL A 225 30.84 11.77 -6.72
N ARG A 226 29.87 10.87 -6.79
CA ARG A 226 28.55 11.19 -7.35
C ARG A 226 27.75 12.18 -6.50
N ALA A 227 27.84 12.07 -5.18
CA ALA A 227 27.04 12.84 -4.25
C ALA A 227 27.80 13.09 -2.95
N ALA A 228 27.55 14.23 -2.32
CA ALA A 228 28.10 14.55 -1.01
C ALA A 228 27.13 15.42 -0.20
N PHE A 229 27.16 15.26 1.12
CA PHE A 229 26.44 16.12 2.05
C PHE A 229 27.36 17.20 2.57
N ASN A 230 26.79 18.37 2.90
CA ASN A 230 27.41 19.25 3.88
C ASN A 230 27.45 18.53 5.25
N GLU A 231 28.58 18.61 5.94
CA GLU A 231 28.73 18.02 7.28
C GLU A 231 27.81 18.72 8.30
N GLU A 232 27.61 20.02 8.11
CA GLU A 232 26.77 20.88 8.93
C GLU A 232 25.29 20.82 8.51
N GLU A 233 24.41 20.97 9.50
CA GLU A 233 22.98 21.13 9.28
C GLU A 233 22.64 22.54 8.85
N LEU A 234 21.58 22.65 8.05
CA LEU A 234 20.98 23.93 7.72
C LEU A 234 20.51 24.64 9.01
N PRO A 235 20.70 25.97 9.10
CA PRO A 235 20.16 26.73 10.22
C PRO A 235 18.63 26.60 10.28
N ILE A 236 18.02 26.73 11.47
CA ILE A 236 16.57 26.55 11.68
C ILE A 236 15.71 27.41 10.72
N ALA A 237 16.16 28.62 10.39
CA ALA A 237 15.46 29.46 9.42
C ALA A 237 15.42 28.81 8.02
N ALA A 238 16.53 28.21 7.58
CA ALA A 238 16.62 27.46 6.33
C ALA A 238 15.83 26.15 6.38
N SER A 239 15.75 25.49 7.54
CA SER A 239 14.91 24.30 7.71
C SER A 239 13.40 24.63 7.66
N SER A 240 13.00 25.88 7.77
CA SER A 240 11.61 26.31 7.54
C SER A 240 11.31 26.73 6.09
N ALA A 241 12.35 26.88 5.26
CA ALA A 241 12.24 27.37 3.89
C ALA A 241 11.96 26.24 2.89
N ALA A 242 11.28 26.55 1.79
CA ALA A 242 10.83 25.54 0.82
C ALA A 242 11.96 24.99 -0.05
N SER A 243 13.03 25.77 -0.24
CA SER A 243 14.12 25.41 -1.14
C SER A 243 15.44 26.04 -0.69
N VAL A 244 16.53 25.43 -1.16
CA VAL A 244 17.90 25.95 -1.09
C VAL A 244 18.42 26.06 -2.50
N CYS A 245 19.10 27.14 -2.84
CA CYS A 245 19.87 27.27 -4.06
C CYS A 245 21.34 27.47 -3.70
N ALA A 246 22.25 27.09 -4.58
CA ALA A 246 23.68 27.22 -4.33
C ALA A 246 24.43 27.45 -5.63
N THR A 247 25.53 28.18 -5.52
CA THR A 247 26.45 28.36 -6.62
C THR A 247 27.30 27.11 -6.75
N THR A 248 27.33 26.56 -7.96
CA THR A 248 28.03 25.33 -8.29
C THR A 248 29.06 25.59 -9.36
N THR A 249 30.26 25.07 -9.17
CA THR A 249 31.35 25.16 -10.13
C THR A 249 31.75 23.76 -10.55
N VAL A 250 31.80 23.55 -11.86
CA VAL A 250 32.27 22.32 -12.49
C VAL A 250 33.36 22.68 -13.50
N HIS A 251 34.34 21.80 -13.66
CA HIS A 251 35.42 22.01 -14.63
C HIS A 251 35.11 21.30 -15.94
N ASP A 252 35.33 22.00 -17.06
CA ASP A 252 35.34 21.47 -18.42
C ASP A 252 36.63 21.89 -19.16
N ALA A 253 36.74 21.62 -20.47
CA ALA A 253 37.96 21.92 -21.22
C ALA A 253 38.20 23.42 -21.46
N THR A 254 37.17 24.25 -21.28
CA THR A 254 37.23 25.72 -21.41
C THR A 254 37.58 26.40 -20.08
N GLY A 255 37.39 25.71 -18.95
CA GLY A 255 37.76 26.17 -17.62
C GLY A 255 36.68 25.89 -16.57
N PRO A 256 36.61 26.67 -15.48
CA PRO A 256 35.52 26.58 -14.52
C PRO A 256 34.23 27.15 -15.11
N PHE A 257 33.19 26.33 -15.17
CA PHE A 257 31.82 26.74 -15.45
C PHE A 257 31.08 26.89 -14.12
N THR A 258 30.63 28.11 -13.83
CA THR A 258 29.92 28.43 -12.57
C THR A 258 28.47 28.80 -12.87
N THR A 259 27.54 28.13 -12.19
CA THR A 259 26.11 28.35 -12.34
C THR A 259 25.36 27.91 -11.09
N GLU A 260 24.08 28.21 -10.99
CA GLU A 260 23.28 27.88 -9.81
C GLU A 260 22.62 26.49 -9.93
N ALA A 261 22.51 25.81 -8.80
CA ALA A 261 21.73 24.59 -8.63
C ALA A 261 20.71 24.77 -7.51
N ILE A 262 19.65 23.97 -7.53
CA ILE A 262 18.59 24.03 -6.51
C ILE A 262 18.40 22.69 -5.80
N ALA A 263 17.91 22.78 -4.58
CA ALA A 263 17.43 21.69 -3.75
C ALA A 263 16.01 22.02 -3.29
N ARG A 264 15.11 21.05 -3.41
CA ARG A 264 13.71 21.15 -2.97
C ARG A 264 13.50 20.17 -1.82
N LYS A 265 12.84 20.63 -0.76
CA LYS A 265 12.53 19.81 0.41
C LYS A 265 11.60 18.65 0.06
N ASN A 266 11.80 17.56 0.77
CA ASN A 266 10.90 16.43 0.73
C ASN A 266 9.57 16.80 1.41
N PRO A 267 8.44 16.20 0.99
CA PRO A 267 7.18 16.27 1.71
C PRO A 267 7.36 15.97 3.20
N GLU A 268 6.82 16.83 4.08
CA GLU A 268 6.80 16.56 5.52
C GLU A 268 5.50 15.81 5.85
N THR A 269 5.64 14.52 6.15
CA THR A 269 4.52 13.61 6.39
C THR A 269 4.45 13.12 7.83
N ARG A 270 3.27 12.66 8.23
CA ARG A 270 2.98 12.00 9.52
C ARG A 270 1.74 11.13 9.35
N ALA A 271 1.43 10.27 10.31
CA ALA A 271 0.10 9.67 10.38
C ALA A 271 -0.98 10.76 10.50
N ALA A 272 -2.02 10.69 9.67
CA ALA A 272 -3.18 11.57 9.73
C ALA A 272 -3.94 11.36 11.04
N PHE A 273 -4.15 10.08 11.35
CA PHE A 273 -4.85 9.61 12.52
C PHE A 273 -4.13 8.34 13.01
N PRO A 274 -3.40 8.37 14.13
CA PRO A 274 -2.55 7.24 14.49
C PRO A 274 -3.34 6.07 15.08
N LEU A 275 -4.42 6.34 15.80
CA LEU A 275 -5.12 5.33 16.58
C LEU A 275 -6.60 5.67 16.74
N LEU A 276 -7.46 4.76 16.32
CA LEU A 276 -8.92 4.79 16.53
C LEU A 276 -9.28 3.85 17.66
N ARG A 277 -10.05 4.34 18.63
CA ARG A 277 -10.44 3.55 19.81
C ARG A 277 -11.92 3.26 19.79
N SER A 278 -12.23 1.97 19.80
CA SER A 278 -13.59 1.47 20.01
C SER A 278 -13.58 0.45 21.13
N PRO A 279 -13.81 0.85 22.38
CA PRO A 279 -13.99 -0.10 23.48
C PRO A 279 -15.15 -1.05 23.18
N ILE A 280 -14.96 -2.34 23.45
CA ILE A 280 -15.97 -3.38 23.21
C ILE A 280 -16.19 -4.14 24.52
N HIS A 281 -17.42 -4.18 24.97
CA HIS A 281 -17.81 -4.76 26.26
C HIS A 281 -18.84 -5.86 26.08
N ASP A 282 -18.99 -6.70 27.10
CA ASP A 282 -20.05 -7.70 27.14
C ASP A 282 -21.40 -6.99 27.40
N ALA A 283 -22.39 -7.32 26.58
CA ALA A 283 -23.77 -6.90 26.74
C ALA A 283 -24.54 -7.86 27.65
N THR A 284 -25.52 -7.33 28.36
CA THR A 284 -26.44 -8.12 29.18
C THR A 284 -27.50 -8.79 28.30
N PRO A 285 -27.59 -10.14 28.27
CA PRO A 285 -28.69 -10.81 27.60
C PRO A 285 -29.99 -10.60 28.36
N ILE A 286 -31.05 -10.20 27.67
CA ILE A 286 -32.41 -10.13 28.19
C ILE A 286 -33.19 -11.33 27.67
N PRO A 287 -33.41 -12.37 28.50
CA PRO A 287 -33.92 -13.65 28.05
C PRO A 287 -35.44 -13.69 27.89
N PHE A 288 -35.91 -14.27 26.78
CA PHE A 288 -37.30 -14.64 26.55
C PHE A 288 -37.40 -16.03 25.92
N PHE A 289 -38.39 -16.81 26.33
CA PHE A 289 -38.77 -18.05 25.66
C PHE A 289 -40.23 -18.00 25.25
N LEU A 290 -40.49 -17.93 23.95
CA LEU A 290 -41.82 -17.80 23.35
C LEU A 290 -42.30 -19.19 22.88
N ALA A 291 -43.37 -19.71 23.47
CA ALA A 291 -43.92 -21.03 23.09
C ALA A 291 -45.44 -21.13 23.37
N PRO A 292 -46.17 -22.04 22.70
CA PRO A 292 -47.57 -22.27 23.04
C PRO A 292 -47.67 -22.80 24.48
N CYS A 293 -48.56 -22.23 25.28
CA CYS A 293 -48.78 -22.66 26.67
C CYS A 293 -49.90 -23.68 26.79
N ARG A 294 -50.79 -23.78 25.79
CA ARG A 294 -51.94 -24.70 25.80
C ARG A 294 -51.69 -26.01 25.09
N ARG A 295 -50.55 -26.15 24.41
CA ARG A 295 -50.16 -27.35 23.66
C ARG A 295 -48.64 -27.48 23.61
N THR A 296 -48.17 -28.70 23.43
CA THR A 296 -46.76 -29.03 23.26
C THR A 296 -46.48 -29.29 21.78
N ILE A 297 -45.43 -28.69 21.22
CA ILE A 297 -44.99 -28.95 19.84
C ILE A 297 -44.01 -30.13 19.84
N SER A 298 -42.89 -30.03 20.57
CA SER A 298 -41.98 -31.14 20.89
C SER A 298 -41.20 -30.82 22.17
N GLU A 299 -41.25 -31.72 23.15
CA GLU A 299 -40.53 -31.55 24.42
C GLU A 299 -39.02 -31.64 24.20
N GLU A 300 -38.58 -32.53 23.31
CA GLU A 300 -37.17 -32.78 22.99
C GLU A 300 -36.55 -31.55 22.32
N HIS A 301 -37.25 -30.96 21.35
CA HIS A 301 -36.78 -29.75 20.66
C HIS A 301 -36.86 -28.51 21.56
N GLU A 302 -37.91 -28.37 22.38
CA GLU A 302 -38.00 -27.28 23.35
C GLU A 302 -36.83 -27.32 24.34
N ALA A 303 -36.54 -28.50 24.90
CA ALA A 303 -35.42 -28.69 25.82
C ALA A 303 -34.08 -28.34 25.16
N MET A 304 -33.89 -28.72 23.90
CA MET A 304 -32.70 -28.36 23.13
C MET A 304 -32.59 -26.85 22.93
N GLN A 305 -33.66 -26.16 22.51
CA GLN A 305 -33.60 -24.71 22.29
C GLN A 305 -33.27 -23.95 23.58
N ARG A 306 -33.89 -24.34 24.69
CA ARG A 306 -33.59 -23.77 26.01
C ARG A 306 -32.13 -23.99 26.40
N GLN A 307 -31.63 -25.21 26.22
CA GLN A 307 -30.24 -25.55 26.52
C GLN A 307 -29.27 -24.68 25.70
N ARG A 308 -29.52 -24.52 24.40
CA ARG A 308 -28.61 -23.80 23.50
C ARG A 308 -28.57 -22.29 23.74
N LEU A 309 -29.64 -21.73 24.29
CA LEU A 309 -29.70 -20.32 24.69
C LEU A 309 -29.46 -20.10 26.19
N LEU A 310 -29.18 -21.16 26.96
CA LEU A 310 -29.06 -21.13 28.42
C LEU A 310 -30.31 -20.52 29.12
N LEU A 311 -31.51 -20.93 28.66
CA LEU A 311 -32.83 -20.44 29.09
C LEU A 311 -33.64 -21.49 29.86
N GLU A 312 -33.01 -22.47 30.49
CA GLU A 312 -33.69 -23.57 31.20
C GLU A 312 -34.55 -23.07 32.36
N ASP A 313 -34.11 -22.01 33.04
CA ASP A 313 -34.81 -21.40 34.18
C ASP A 313 -35.76 -20.25 33.77
N VAL A 314 -35.89 -19.96 32.47
CA VAL A 314 -36.67 -18.83 31.95
C VAL A 314 -38.12 -19.23 31.71
N PRO A 315 -39.11 -18.52 32.31
CA PRO A 315 -40.52 -18.82 32.11
C PRO A 315 -40.97 -18.66 30.64
N THR A 316 -41.88 -19.52 30.21
CA THR A 316 -42.52 -19.42 28.89
C THR A 316 -43.44 -18.21 28.83
N THR A 317 -43.25 -17.37 27.81
CA THR A 317 -44.21 -16.36 27.37
C THR A 317 -45.12 -16.99 26.32
N CYS A 318 -46.42 -16.97 26.59
CA CYS A 318 -47.40 -17.68 25.77
C CYS A 318 -47.63 -17.00 24.43
N ILE A 319 -47.63 -17.76 23.34
CA ILE A 319 -47.93 -17.29 21.98
C ILE A 319 -49.24 -17.85 21.40
N ASP A 320 -50.08 -18.48 22.22
CA ASP A 320 -51.34 -19.11 21.77
C ASP A 320 -52.34 -18.12 21.15
N ASP A 321 -52.23 -16.82 21.46
CA ASP A 321 -53.11 -15.74 21.02
C ASP A 321 -52.41 -14.75 20.06
N TRP A 322 -51.38 -15.21 19.35
CA TRP A 322 -50.62 -14.42 18.37
C TRP A 322 -51.50 -13.70 17.33
N SER A 323 -52.63 -14.31 16.95
CA SER A 323 -53.59 -13.75 15.98
C SER A 323 -54.54 -12.70 16.56
N SER A 324 -54.46 -12.43 17.86
CA SER A 324 -55.28 -11.40 18.51
C SER A 324 -54.74 -10.00 18.21
N ALA A 325 -55.63 -9.03 18.06
CA ALA A 325 -55.27 -7.67 17.65
C ALA A 325 -54.36 -6.91 18.64
N GLY A 326 -54.17 -7.40 19.87
CA GLY A 326 -53.32 -6.77 20.88
C GLY A 326 -52.06 -7.56 21.22
N PHE A 327 -51.77 -8.66 20.51
CA PHE A 327 -50.62 -9.49 20.80
C PHE A 327 -49.30 -8.78 20.53
N VAL A 328 -49.16 -8.16 19.35
CA VAL A 328 -47.94 -7.44 18.94
C VAL A 328 -47.62 -6.31 19.91
N ASP A 329 -48.61 -5.44 20.19
CA ASP A 329 -48.45 -4.34 21.14
C ASP A 329 -48.10 -4.86 22.55
N GLY A 330 -48.79 -5.91 23.01
CA GLY A 330 -48.53 -6.50 24.32
C GLY A 330 -47.14 -7.14 24.44
N LEU A 331 -46.64 -7.74 23.37
CA LEU A 331 -45.28 -8.28 23.32
C LEU A 331 -44.25 -7.14 23.28
N ALA A 332 -44.46 -6.11 22.46
CA ALA A 332 -43.59 -4.94 22.41
C ALA A 332 -43.50 -4.20 23.76
N ASP A 333 -44.63 -4.05 24.46
CA ASP A 333 -44.69 -3.49 25.82
C ASP A 333 -43.87 -4.36 26.80
N LEU A 334 -44.04 -5.68 26.76
CA LEU A 334 -43.30 -6.62 27.60
C LEU A 334 -41.78 -6.55 27.37
N LEU A 335 -41.34 -6.52 26.10
CA LEU A 335 -39.93 -6.37 25.74
C LEU A 335 -39.37 -5.03 26.24
N SER A 336 -40.12 -3.94 26.02
CA SER A 336 -39.72 -2.60 26.46
C SER A 336 -39.62 -2.49 27.97
N GLU A 337 -40.57 -3.05 28.73
CA GLU A 337 -40.52 -3.07 30.19
C GLU A 337 -39.29 -3.83 30.71
N ALA A 338 -38.91 -4.94 30.08
CA ALA A 338 -37.72 -5.71 30.46
C ALA A 338 -36.43 -4.92 30.20
N VAL A 339 -36.35 -4.22 29.05
CA VAL A 339 -35.24 -3.31 28.73
C VAL A 339 -35.12 -2.20 29.77
N GLU A 340 -36.23 -1.54 30.12
CA GLU A 340 -36.22 -0.48 31.13
C GLU A 340 -35.90 -0.97 32.55
N ALA A 341 -36.27 -2.21 32.88
CA ALA A 341 -35.94 -2.82 34.16
C ALA A 341 -34.44 -3.12 34.31
N GLU A 342 -33.77 -3.42 33.20
CA GLU A 342 -32.35 -3.76 33.14
C GLU A 342 -31.45 -2.52 33.05
N ARG A 343 -31.93 -1.46 32.40
CA ARG A 343 -31.22 -0.18 32.18
C ARG A 343 -30.48 0.39 33.41
N PRO A 344 -30.99 0.34 34.66
CA PRO A 344 -30.29 0.86 35.83
C PRO A 344 -28.95 0.16 36.14
N ARG A 345 -28.67 -1.02 35.58
CA ARG A 345 -27.39 -1.71 35.74
C ARG A 345 -26.25 -1.01 34.99
N GLY A 346 -26.58 -0.26 33.94
CA GLY A 346 -25.63 0.58 33.21
C GLY A 346 -24.94 -0.10 32.02
N ASP A 347 -25.21 -1.38 31.79
CA ASP A 347 -24.67 -2.15 30.68
C ASP A 347 -25.59 -2.08 29.45
N ASP A 348 -25.01 -2.18 28.27
CA ASP A 348 -25.77 -2.38 27.03
C ASP A 348 -26.42 -3.77 27.03
N MET A 349 -27.49 -3.91 26.25
CA MET A 349 -28.39 -5.05 26.31
C MET A 349 -28.60 -5.65 24.92
N VAL A 350 -28.90 -6.94 24.88
CA VAL A 350 -29.36 -7.65 23.67
C VAL A 350 -30.53 -8.56 24.06
N LEU A 351 -31.62 -8.50 23.29
CA LEU A 351 -32.75 -9.44 23.49
C LEU A 351 -32.31 -10.83 23.02
N VAL A 352 -32.48 -11.85 23.85
CA VAL A 352 -32.20 -13.25 23.50
C VAL A 352 -33.51 -14.03 23.54
N ILE A 353 -34.01 -14.43 22.38
CA ILE A 353 -35.36 -14.99 22.21
C ILE A 353 -35.27 -16.42 21.67
N GLY A 354 -35.71 -17.39 22.47
CA GLY A 354 -36.06 -18.72 21.95
C GLY A 354 -37.49 -18.69 21.40
N LEU A 355 -37.67 -18.94 20.11
CA LEU A 355 -38.97 -18.96 19.46
C LEU A 355 -39.36 -20.40 19.11
N HIS A 356 -40.15 -21.01 19.98
CA HIS A 356 -40.63 -22.39 19.81
C HIS A 356 -42.00 -22.40 19.13
N ARG A 357 -42.02 -22.49 17.80
CA ARG A 357 -43.25 -22.40 16.97
C ARG A 357 -43.41 -23.55 15.97
N ASP A 358 -44.62 -23.66 15.44
CA ASP A 358 -45.03 -24.51 14.31
C ASP A 358 -46.11 -23.84 13.42
N GLU A 359 -46.38 -22.54 13.64
CA GLU A 359 -47.28 -21.71 12.85
C GLU A 359 -46.50 -20.53 12.25
N ALA A 360 -46.55 -20.37 10.93
CA ALA A 360 -45.75 -19.37 10.21
C ALA A 360 -46.00 -17.93 10.69
N GLY A 361 -47.27 -17.56 10.93
CA GLY A 361 -47.65 -16.20 11.33
C GLY A 361 -47.15 -15.74 12.71
N VAL A 362 -46.62 -16.67 13.52
CA VAL A 362 -46.00 -16.30 14.81
C VAL A 362 -44.71 -15.51 14.60
N ALA A 363 -43.84 -15.90 13.65
CA ALA A 363 -42.61 -15.13 13.42
C ALA A 363 -42.91 -13.74 12.88
N ASP A 364 -43.89 -13.63 11.99
CA ASP A 364 -44.34 -12.32 11.48
C ASP A 364 -44.78 -11.41 12.64
N ALA A 365 -45.55 -11.93 13.60
CA ALA A 365 -45.99 -11.17 14.78
C ALA A 365 -44.83 -10.81 15.72
N VAL A 366 -43.84 -11.69 15.87
CA VAL A 366 -42.62 -11.41 16.67
C VAL A 366 -41.74 -10.37 15.98
N GLU A 367 -41.57 -10.44 14.66
CA GLU A 367 -40.91 -9.41 13.87
C GLU A 367 -41.60 -8.05 14.05
N GLU A 368 -42.92 -8.00 13.90
CA GLU A 368 -43.67 -6.74 14.11
C GLU A 368 -43.44 -6.17 15.52
N ALA A 369 -43.41 -7.01 16.55
CA ALA A 369 -43.13 -6.56 17.91
C ALA A 369 -41.69 -6.06 18.09
N LEU A 370 -40.70 -6.77 17.53
CA LEU A 370 -39.29 -6.34 17.56
C LEU A 370 -39.09 -5.02 16.81
N ALA A 371 -39.78 -4.81 15.68
CA ALA A 371 -39.67 -3.60 14.88
C ALA A 371 -40.17 -2.34 15.60
N LEU A 372 -41.06 -2.51 16.60
CA LEU A 372 -41.52 -1.42 17.47
C LEU A 372 -40.52 -1.04 18.57
N VAL A 373 -39.55 -1.90 18.89
CA VAL A 373 -38.67 -1.74 20.06
C VAL A 373 -37.21 -1.57 19.65
N VAL A 374 -36.66 -2.51 18.88
CA VAL A 374 -35.22 -2.63 18.64
C VAL A 374 -34.65 -1.44 17.86
N PRO A 375 -35.23 -1.00 16.72
CA PRO A 375 -34.60 0.04 15.90
C PRO A 375 -34.44 1.38 16.63
N GLU A 376 -35.44 1.84 17.37
CA GLU A 376 -35.35 3.12 18.11
C GLU A 376 -34.37 3.05 19.29
N GLU A 377 -34.31 1.93 20.00
CA GLU A 377 -33.42 1.78 21.15
C GLU A 377 -31.95 1.65 20.73
N ARG A 378 -31.68 1.05 19.56
CA ARG A 378 -30.32 0.79 19.08
C ARG A 378 -29.47 2.04 18.91
N HIS A 379 -30.08 3.14 18.47
CA HIS A 379 -29.38 4.40 18.21
C HIS A 379 -29.15 5.25 19.47
N ARG A 380 -29.58 4.78 20.64
CA ARG A 380 -29.32 5.48 21.92
C ARG A 380 -27.86 5.30 22.35
N ALA A 381 -27.39 6.24 23.16
CA ALA A 381 -26.15 6.07 23.90
C ALA A 381 -26.30 4.98 24.98
N SER A 382 -25.18 4.34 25.35
CA SER A 382 -25.16 3.31 26.38
C SER A 382 -25.66 3.87 27.74
N PRO A 383 -26.48 3.12 28.51
CA PRO A 383 -26.99 1.77 28.25
C PRO A 383 -28.14 1.74 27.23
N ARG A 384 -27.99 0.95 26.17
CA ARG A 384 -28.94 0.80 25.05
C ARG A 384 -29.29 -0.65 24.77
N LEU A 385 -30.36 -0.89 24.01
CA LEU A 385 -30.62 -2.20 23.41
C LEU A 385 -29.92 -2.27 22.05
N ALA A 386 -28.80 -2.97 21.95
CA ALA A 386 -27.99 -3.03 20.73
C ALA A 386 -28.63 -3.85 19.60
N GLY A 387 -29.47 -4.83 19.93
CA GLY A 387 -30.11 -5.68 18.93
C GLY A 387 -30.89 -6.83 19.54
N ALA A 388 -31.29 -7.77 18.70
CA ALA A 388 -31.95 -9.00 19.10
C ALA A 388 -31.30 -10.24 18.47
N PHE A 389 -31.20 -11.32 19.23
CA PHE A 389 -30.84 -12.66 18.77
C PHE A 389 -32.05 -13.57 18.95
N VAL A 390 -32.54 -14.15 17.85
CA VAL A 390 -33.71 -15.04 17.82
C VAL A 390 -33.27 -16.43 17.38
N PHE A 391 -33.51 -17.44 18.20
CA PHE A 391 -33.37 -18.85 17.81
C PHE A 391 -34.76 -19.49 17.62
N ASP A 392 -35.12 -19.69 16.37
CA ASP A 392 -36.41 -20.18 15.89
C ASP A 392 -36.41 -21.70 15.69
N SER A 393 -37.58 -22.32 15.81
CA SER A 393 -37.81 -23.71 15.47
C SER A 393 -37.68 -24.00 13.98
N GLU A 394 -37.89 -23.01 13.13
CA GLU A 394 -37.89 -23.17 11.67
C GLU A 394 -36.97 -22.14 11.02
N ALA A 395 -36.44 -22.47 9.84
CA ALA A 395 -35.63 -21.54 9.07
C ALA A 395 -36.49 -20.35 8.63
N HIS A 396 -36.02 -19.14 8.90
CA HIS A 396 -36.78 -17.92 8.66
C HIS A 396 -35.92 -16.89 7.90
N LEU A 397 -36.58 -15.99 7.18
CA LEU A 397 -35.94 -14.84 6.55
C LEU A 397 -36.72 -13.61 6.99
N LEU A 398 -36.01 -12.63 7.56
CA LEU A 398 -36.62 -11.38 8.02
C LEU A 398 -37.41 -10.72 6.89
N GLY A 399 -38.69 -10.45 7.15
CA GLY A 399 -39.58 -9.77 6.21
C GLY A 399 -39.55 -8.24 6.34
N LEU A 400 -39.17 -7.73 7.51
CA LEU A 400 -39.16 -6.29 7.81
C LEU A 400 -37.74 -5.68 7.63
N PRO A 401 -37.56 -4.74 6.67
CA PRO A 401 -36.26 -4.08 6.44
C PRO A 401 -35.71 -3.33 7.66
N ALA A 402 -36.58 -2.88 8.58
CA ALA A 402 -36.15 -2.19 9.79
C ALA A 402 -35.37 -3.10 10.76
N LEU A 403 -35.43 -4.42 10.60
CA LEU A 403 -34.79 -5.40 11.48
C LEU A 403 -33.52 -6.02 10.91
N THR A 404 -33.26 -5.88 9.62
CA THR A 404 -32.17 -6.60 8.94
C THR A 404 -30.79 -6.21 9.48
N SER A 405 -30.63 -4.96 9.92
CA SER A 405 -29.41 -4.44 10.52
C SER A 405 -29.38 -4.57 12.05
N SER A 406 -30.43 -5.10 12.69
CA SER A 406 -30.57 -5.11 14.15
C SER A 406 -30.84 -6.48 14.78
N THR A 407 -31.20 -7.48 13.99
CA THR A 407 -31.70 -8.77 14.48
C THR A 407 -30.99 -9.93 13.81
N LEU A 408 -30.30 -10.75 14.61
CA LEU A 408 -29.72 -12.02 14.17
C LEU A 408 -30.79 -13.10 14.33
N TRP A 409 -31.36 -13.57 13.23
CA TRP A 409 -32.37 -14.62 13.24
C TRP A 409 -31.77 -15.95 12.77
N CYS A 410 -31.85 -16.95 13.63
CA CYS A 410 -31.25 -18.27 13.44
C CYS A 410 -32.30 -19.36 13.68
N PRO A 411 -32.30 -20.46 12.92
CA PRO A 411 -31.57 -20.66 11.68
C PRO A 411 -32.12 -19.78 10.54
N ALA A 412 -31.25 -19.38 9.62
CA ALA A 412 -31.63 -18.56 8.46
C ALA A 412 -31.80 -19.44 7.21
N SER A 413 -32.86 -19.19 6.43
CA SER A 413 -32.98 -19.77 5.08
C SER A 413 -31.92 -19.14 4.16
N ALA A 414 -31.16 -19.96 3.43
CA ALA A 414 -29.90 -19.53 2.81
C ALA A 414 -29.99 -18.26 1.96
N LEU A 415 -29.20 -17.23 2.31
CA LEU A 415 -28.81 -16.13 1.42
C LEU A 415 -27.46 -16.45 0.79
N SER A 416 -27.39 -16.42 -0.53
CA SER A 416 -26.13 -16.47 -1.27
C SER A 416 -25.36 -15.17 -1.04
N THR A 417 -24.46 -15.11 -0.04
CA THR A 417 -23.14 -14.41 -0.10
C THR A 417 -22.37 -14.20 1.21
N GLY A 418 -22.85 -14.55 2.42
CA GLY A 418 -22.11 -14.21 3.66
C GLY A 418 -22.21 -15.23 4.80
N GLY A 419 -21.35 -16.26 4.79
CA GLY A 419 -21.38 -17.36 5.77
C GLY A 419 -21.00 -17.02 7.21
N SER A 420 -20.54 -15.79 7.52
CA SER A 420 -20.17 -15.34 8.87
C SER A 420 -21.20 -14.44 9.55
N ILE A 421 -22.30 -14.11 8.86
CA ILE A 421 -23.26 -13.05 9.26
C ILE A 421 -24.68 -13.62 9.43
N THR A 422 -24.87 -14.91 9.11
CA THR A 422 -26.15 -15.61 9.31
C THR A 422 -25.89 -17.01 9.87
N CYS A 423 -26.84 -17.56 10.63
CA CYS A 423 -26.86 -18.98 10.95
C CYS A 423 -27.48 -19.75 9.78
N ALA A 424 -26.91 -19.61 8.58
CA ALA A 424 -27.40 -20.33 7.41
C ALA A 424 -27.37 -21.83 7.69
N VAL A 425 -28.49 -22.51 7.41
CA VAL A 425 -28.54 -23.98 7.47
C VAL A 425 -27.49 -24.49 6.46
N ALA A 426 -26.43 -25.13 6.96
CA ALA A 426 -25.43 -25.73 6.08
C ALA A 426 -26.15 -26.75 5.18
N PRO A 427 -25.83 -26.84 3.88
CA PRO A 427 -26.39 -27.89 3.04
C PRO A 427 -26.07 -29.24 3.69
N ASP A 428 -27.11 -30.07 3.89
CA ASP A 428 -27.06 -31.37 4.57
C ASP A 428 -25.68 -32.02 4.41
N PHE A 429 -24.94 -32.18 5.53
CA PHE A 429 -23.77 -33.02 5.49
C PHE A 429 -24.28 -34.41 5.08
N PRO A 430 -23.86 -34.97 3.94
CA PRO A 430 -24.39 -36.25 3.52
C PRO A 430 -23.94 -37.29 4.54
N ASP A 431 -24.91 -38.01 5.12
CA ASP A 431 -24.67 -39.17 5.98
C ASP A 431 -23.54 -40.03 5.41
N LEU A 432 -22.46 -40.18 6.16
CA LEU A 432 -21.35 -41.01 5.72
C LEU A 432 -21.67 -42.48 6.04
N GLU A 433 -22.32 -43.17 5.12
CA GLU A 433 -22.59 -44.60 5.25
C GLU A 433 -21.36 -45.46 4.93
N LEU A 434 -20.80 -46.12 5.94
CA LEU A 434 -19.70 -47.09 5.81
C LEU A 434 -20.19 -48.50 6.22
N GLY A 435 -21.01 -49.12 5.37
CA GLY A 435 -21.60 -50.43 5.66
C GLY A 435 -22.75 -50.31 6.67
N PRO A 436 -22.75 -51.00 7.83
CA PRO A 436 -23.79 -50.83 8.85
C PRO A 436 -23.60 -49.58 9.72
N PHE A 437 -22.55 -48.78 9.48
CA PHE A 437 -22.24 -47.58 10.24
C PHE A 437 -22.72 -46.35 9.46
N SER A 438 -23.50 -45.49 10.11
CA SER A 438 -23.77 -44.12 9.65
C SER A 438 -23.06 -43.14 10.58
N PHE A 439 -22.58 -42.03 10.02
CA PHE A 439 -21.96 -40.95 10.78
C PHE A 439 -22.49 -39.59 10.33
N ASP A 440 -22.81 -38.74 11.29
CA ASP A 440 -23.33 -37.39 11.05
C ASP A 440 -22.93 -36.40 12.15
N VAL A 441 -23.06 -35.11 11.87
CA VAL A 441 -22.82 -33.99 12.78
C VAL A 441 -23.94 -32.95 12.62
N LEU A 442 -24.69 -32.72 13.70
CA LEU A 442 -25.74 -31.71 13.71
C LEU A 442 -25.17 -30.30 13.98
N PRO A 443 -25.55 -29.27 13.19
CA PRO A 443 -25.24 -27.88 13.52
C PRO A 443 -25.77 -27.45 14.89
N ILE A 444 -25.01 -26.61 15.60
CA ILE A 444 -25.38 -26.16 16.95
C ILE A 444 -26.58 -25.22 16.97
N LEU A 445 -26.92 -24.53 15.88
CA LEU A 445 -28.17 -23.78 15.73
C LEU A 445 -28.90 -24.36 14.51
N THR A 446 -29.82 -25.29 14.75
CA THR A 446 -30.46 -26.13 13.72
C THR A 446 -31.98 -26.02 13.79
N THR A 447 -32.67 -26.44 12.75
CA THR A 447 -34.13 -26.45 12.73
C THR A 447 -34.69 -27.59 13.58
N ARG A 448 -35.98 -27.52 13.89
CA ARG A 448 -36.72 -28.58 14.56
C ARG A 448 -36.75 -29.86 13.74
N GLU A 449 -36.92 -29.76 12.44
CA GLU A 449 -36.98 -30.92 11.54
C GLU A 449 -35.65 -31.67 11.58
N ASP A 450 -34.54 -30.98 11.34
CA ASP A 450 -33.19 -31.54 11.35
C ASP A 450 -32.83 -32.16 12.72
N TYR A 451 -33.16 -31.46 13.82
CA TYR A 451 -32.91 -31.97 15.16
C TYR A 451 -33.67 -33.26 15.44
N LEU A 452 -34.97 -33.30 15.12
CA LEU A 452 -35.82 -34.46 15.39
C LEU A 452 -35.43 -35.66 14.51
N GLU A 453 -35.07 -35.42 13.25
CA GLU A 453 -34.52 -36.46 12.36
C GLU A 453 -33.20 -37.01 12.90
N PHE A 454 -32.31 -36.14 13.35
CA PHE A 454 -31.01 -36.54 13.90
C PHE A 454 -31.16 -37.41 15.17
N ILE A 455 -32.00 -37.01 16.12
CA ILE A 455 -32.14 -37.77 17.38
C ILE A 455 -32.86 -39.10 17.21
N ASP A 456 -33.68 -39.28 16.17
CA ASP A 456 -34.29 -40.58 15.82
C ASP A 456 -33.21 -41.62 15.48
N THR A 457 -32.11 -41.17 14.87
CA THR A 457 -30.99 -42.03 14.46
C THR A 457 -29.91 -42.15 15.54
N TYR A 458 -29.52 -41.03 16.16
CA TYR A 458 -28.28 -40.91 16.94
C TYR A 458 -28.48 -40.61 18.44
N SER A 459 -29.67 -40.20 18.90
CA SER A 459 -30.00 -39.75 20.27
C SER A 459 -29.60 -38.32 20.65
N GLU A 460 -30.36 -37.74 21.59
CA GLU A 460 -30.20 -36.38 22.13
C GLU A 460 -28.80 -36.08 22.66
N ARG A 461 -28.13 -37.06 23.29
CA ARG A 461 -26.79 -36.86 23.88
C ARG A 461 -25.70 -36.63 22.83
N GLN A 462 -26.01 -36.82 21.56
CA GLN A 462 -25.09 -36.63 20.45
C GLN A 462 -25.41 -35.36 19.64
N ALA A 463 -26.47 -34.62 19.98
CA ALA A 463 -26.91 -33.44 19.25
C ALA A 463 -26.11 -32.16 19.57
N GLY A 464 -25.07 -32.31 20.39
CA GLY A 464 -24.25 -31.21 20.89
C GLY A 464 -24.94 -30.38 21.98
N SER A 465 -24.17 -29.50 22.60
CA SER A 465 -24.67 -28.59 23.64
C SER A 465 -23.85 -27.32 23.68
N VAL A 466 -24.51 -26.19 23.87
CA VAL A 466 -23.83 -24.90 24.12
C VAL A 466 -23.37 -24.88 25.57
N THR A 467 -22.11 -24.52 25.80
CA THR A 467 -21.53 -24.43 27.14
C THR A 467 -21.52 -23.01 27.66
N ASP A 468 -21.30 -22.05 26.77
CA ASP A 468 -21.30 -20.63 27.08
C ASP A 468 -21.62 -19.81 25.82
N TYR A 469 -22.13 -18.60 26.01
CA TYR A 469 -22.14 -17.60 24.95
C TYR A 469 -21.97 -16.20 25.52
N THR A 470 -21.33 -15.34 24.73
CA THR A 470 -21.11 -13.93 25.05
C THR A 470 -21.60 -13.07 23.90
N LEU A 471 -22.20 -11.94 24.26
CA LEU A 471 -22.69 -10.93 23.33
C LEU A 471 -21.84 -9.70 23.55
N ARG A 472 -21.12 -9.23 22.53
CA ARG A 472 -20.22 -8.08 22.66
C ARG A 472 -20.69 -6.91 21.81
N VAL A 473 -20.62 -5.71 22.36
CA VAL A 473 -21.10 -4.46 21.74
C VAL A 473 -20.08 -3.35 21.90
N PRO A 474 -20.01 -2.37 20.98
CA PRO A 474 -19.10 -1.25 21.13
C PRO A 474 -19.71 -0.24 22.11
N GLU A 475 -18.88 0.42 22.91
CA GLU A 475 -19.33 1.45 23.83
C GLU A 475 -19.79 2.70 23.10
N PHE A 476 -21.05 3.11 23.30
CA PHE A 476 -21.61 4.30 22.66
C PHE A 476 -21.72 5.44 23.65
N SER A 477 -20.87 6.45 23.47
CA SER A 477 -20.97 7.70 24.24
C SER A 477 -22.19 8.52 23.81
N ALA A 478 -22.59 9.49 24.64
CA ALA A 478 -23.70 10.41 24.34
C ALA A 478 -23.47 11.28 23.08
N THR A 479 -22.25 11.28 22.54
CA THR A 479 -21.85 12.01 21.33
C THR A 479 -21.60 11.09 20.14
N ALA A 480 -21.74 9.77 20.31
CA ALA A 480 -21.59 8.82 19.23
C ALA A 480 -22.74 9.00 18.22
N ASP A 481 -22.43 8.82 16.95
CA ASP A 481 -23.40 8.89 15.86
C ASP A 481 -23.34 7.59 15.02
N HIS A 482 -24.50 7.11 14.60
CA HIS A 482 -24.67 5.81 13.99
C HIS A 482 -25.58 5.89 12.77
N ASN A 483 -25.10 5.37 11.64
CA ASN A 483 -25.85 5.30 10.41
C ASN A 483 -25.84 3.88 9.87
N ASP A 484 -27.02 3.34 9.59
CA ASP A 484 -27.20 2.03 8.97
C ASP A 484 -26.58 2.02 7.58
N PHE A 485 -25.84 0.97 7.27
CA PHE A 485 -25.25 0.76 5.95
C PHE A 485 -25.77 -0.52 5.30
N GLY A 486 -26.56 -0.31 4.24
CA GLY A 486 -27.23 -1.39 3.53
C GLY A 486 -28.18 -2.14 4.44
N ASP A 487 -28.34 -3.44 4.18
CA ASP A 487 -29.28 -4.26 4.93
C ASP A 487 -28.69 -4.77 6.25
N TYR A 488 -27.36 -4.71 6.47
CA TYR A 488 -26.71 -5.50 7.53
C TYR A 488 -25.70 -4.74 8.40
N GLY A 489 -25.11 -3.65 7.90
CA GLY A 489 -23.98 -3.01 8.56
C GLY A 489 -24.35 -1.71 9.30
N VAL A 490 -23.46 -1.27 10.19
CA VAL A 490 -23.60 -0.01 10.93
C VAL A 490 -22.30 0.78 10.86
N VAL A 491 -22.38 2.03 10.45
CA VAL A 491 -21.28 2.98 10.54
C VAL A 491 -21.39 3.73 11.85
N THR A 492 -20.29 3.77 12.61
CA THR A 492 -20.23 4.42 13.92
C THR A 492 -19.10 5.46 13.95
N PHE A 493 -19.42 6.67 14.36
CA PHE A 493 -18.45 7.73 14.66
C PHE A 493 -18.33 7.88 16.17
N LEU A 494 -17.20 7.43 16.72
CA LEU A 494 -16.98 7.40 18.16
C LEU A 494 -16.37 8.71 18.64
N ASN A 495 -16.91 9.26 19.72
CA ASN A 495 -16.26 10.30 20.54
C ASN A 495 -15.80 11.56 19.79
N GLY A 496 -16.38 11.86 18.62
CA GLY A 496 -15.95 12.98 17.78
C GLY A 496 -14.48 12.86 17.36
N GLU A 497 -13.97 11.64 17.20
CA GLU A 497 -12.61 11.39 16.73
C GLU A 497 -12.42 12.01 15.35
N LEU A 498 -11.60 13.06 15.30
CA LEU A 498 -11.39 13.86 14.10
C LEU A 498 -9.91 14.17 13.92
N PHE A 499 -9.53 14.42 12.68
CA PHE A 499 -8.26 15.08 12.36
C PHE A 499 -8.51 16.33 11.54
N THR A 500 -7.53 17.22 11.61
CA THR A 500 -7.54 18.51 10.91
C THR A 500 -6.52 18.52 9.80
N ALA A 501 -6.86 19.18 8.70
CA ALA A 501 -5.98 19.42 7.57
C ALA A 501 -6.11 20.87 7.10
N ASP A 502 -5.04 21.46 6.60
CA ASP A 502 -5.14 22.71 5.86
C ASP A 502 -5.55 22.40 4.41
N ARG A 503 -6.13 23.35 3.69
CA ARG A 503 -6.52 23.19 2.28
C ARG A 503 -5.35 22.77 1.36
N ASP A 504 -4.13 23.15 1.73
CA ASP A 504 -2.92 22.85 0.95
C ASP A 504 -2.22 21.55 1.38
N ASP A 505 -2.80 20.82 2.33
CA ASP A 505 -2.34 19.50 2.75
C ASP A 505 -2.71 18.42 1.72
N ALA A 506 -2.17 17.22 1.88
CA ALA A 506 -2.50 16.08 1.03
C ALA A 506 -2.44 14.78 1.83
N PHE A 507 -3.08 13.75 1.29
CA PHE A 507 -3.09 12.42 1.91
C PHE A 507 -2.57 11.35 0.97
N SER A 508 -2.04 10.29 1.55
CA SER A 508 -1.74 9.03 0.87
C SER A 508 -2.39 7.90 1.66
N TYR A 509 -3.03 6.98 0.93
CA TYR A 509 -3.68 5.80 1.48
C TYR A 509 -2.89 4.53 1.12
N CYS A 510 -2.66 3.68 2.12
CA CYS A 510 -2.03 2.38 1.97
C CYS A 510 -3.09 1.28 2.06
N VAL A 511 -3.30 0.55 0.98
CA VAL A 511 -4.27 -0.57 0.93
C VAL A 511 -3.85 -1.66 1.92
N GLN A 512 -4.76 -2.09 2.79
CA GLN A 512 -4.60 -3.27 3.64
C GLN A 512 -5.46 -4.43 3.10
N GLU A 513 -5.04 -5.67 3.34
CA GLU A 513 -5.74 -6.89 2.87
C GLU A 513 -7.18 -6.97 3.39
N ASP A 514 -7.44 -6.40 4.57
CA ASP A 514 -8.76 -6.33 5.20
C ASP A 514 -9.43 -4.94 5.03
N GLY A 515 -9.01 -4.16 4.03
CA GLY A 515 -9.47 -2.79 3.81
C GLY A 515 -10.98 -2.68 3.65
N GLY A 516 -11.64 -1.88 4.51
CA GLY A 516 -13.09 -1.64 4.42
C GLY A 516 -13.75 -1.20 5.73
N PHE A 517 -13.04 -1.27 6.86
CA PHE A 517 -13.64 -0.97 8.16
C PHE A 517 -13.60 0.49 8.57
N TYR A 518 -12.85 1.35 7.88
CA TYR A 518 -12.69 2.73 8.28
C TYR A 518 -13.38 3.66 7.30
N VAL A 519 -14.16 4.57 7.85
CA VAL A 519 -14.86 5.61 7.09
C VAL A 519 -14.46 6.97 7.60
N PHE A 520 -14.76 7.99 6.80
CA PHE A 520 -14.70 9.37 7.22
C PHE A 520 -15.99 10.10 6.86
N ARG A 521 -16.25 11.17 7.60
CA ARG A 521 -17.32 12.13 7.35
C ARG A 521 -16.76 13.53 7.32
N SER A 522 -17.33 14.37 6.46
CA SER A 522 -16.94 15.77 6.37
C SER A 522 -18.16 16.72 6.46
N PRO A 523 -17.96 17.98 6.90
CA PRO A 523 -19.02 18.98 6.94
C PRO A 523 -19.76 19.19 5.61
N PHE A 524 -19.05 19.09 4.47
CA PHE A 524 -19.65 19.27 3.14
C PHE A 524 -20.68 18.18 2.83
N MET A 525 -20.46 16.93 3.24
CA MET A 525 -21.44 15.83 3.06
C MET A 525 -22.77 16.11 3.77
N GLN A 526 -22.75 16.92 4.82
CA GLN A 526 -23.96 17.30 5.57
C GLN A 526 -24.64 18.56 5.00
N SER A 527 -24.05 19.21 4.00
CA SER A 527 -24.58 20.45 3.44
C SER A 527 -25.78 20.22 2.52
N GLU A 528 -26.73 21.17 2.51
CA GLU A 528 -27.88 21.13 1.57
C GLU A 528 -27.42 21.05 0.11
N VAL A 529 -26.28 21.67 -0.21
CA VAL A 529 -25.70 21.66 -1.55
C VAL A 529 -25.34 20.23 -1.95
N PHE A 530 -24.60 19.52 -1.11
CA PHE A 530 -24.23 18.13 -1.36
C PHE A 530 -25.47 17.23 -1.49
N LEU A 531 -26.40 17.31 -0.54
CA LEU A 531 -27.63 16.51 -0.56
C LEU A 531 -28.46 16.74 -1.83
N SER A 532 -28.55 17.98 -2.31
CA SER A 532 -29.25 18.31 -3.56
C SER A 532 -28.58 17.72 -4.81
N GLN A 533 -27.24 17.72 -4.85
CA GLN A 533 -26.47 17.15 -5.95
C GLN A 533 -26.56 15.63 -5.93
N ALA A 534 -26.35 15.03 -4.76
CA ALA A 534 -26.45 13.59 -4.59
C ALA A 534 -27.83 13.07 -4.99
N ALA A 535 -28.93 13.72 -4.57
CA ALA A 535 -30.28 13.34 -4.99
C ALA A 535 -30.45 13.29 -6.53
N THR A 536 -29.73 14.14 -7.27
CA THR A 536 -29.74 14.12 -8.74
C THR A 536 -28.93 12.95 -9.29
N PHE A 537 -27.71 12.73 -8.79
CA PHE A 537 -26.84 11.64 -9.23
C PHE A 537 -27.39 10.25 -8.87
N CYS A 538 -28.04 10.10 -7.72
CA CYS A 538 -28.59 8.83 -7.25
C CYS A 538 -29.82 8.37 -8.01
N ALA A 539 -30.47 9.27 -8.72
CA ALA A 539 -31.50 8.88 -9.67
C ALA A 539 -30.91 8.17 -10.90
N GLU A 540 -29.63 8.41 -11.22
CA GLU A 540 -28.93 7.82 -12.38
C GLU A 540 -28.07 6.61 -11.99
N ASP A 541 -27.39 6.65 -10.83
CA ASP A 541 -26.53 5.60 -10.32
C ASP A 541 -26.74 5.38 -8.79
N PRO A 542 -27.74 4.58 -8.40
CA PRO A 542 -28.09 4.39 -6.99
C PRO A 542 -27.04 3.63 -6.17
N GLU A 543 -26.14 2.88 -6.83
CA GLU A 543 -25.03 2.15 -6.19
C GLU A 543 -23.72 2.97 -6.19
N GLY A 544 -23.74 4.17 -6.77
CA GLY A 544 -22.57 5.03 -6.88
C GLY A 544 -22.09 5.57 -5.53
N LEU A 545 -20.78 5.86 -5.44
CA LEU A 545 -20.12 6.32 -4.22
C LEU A 545 -20.73 7.60 -3.61
N LEU A 546 -21.24 8.50 -4.45
CA LEU A 546 -21.95 9.71 -4.00
C LEU A 546 -23.29 9.39 -3.33
N CYS A 547 -23.92 8.29 -3.71
CA CYS A 547 -25.20 7.84 -3.16
C CYS A 547 -25.01 7.11 -1.85
N THR A 548 -23.98 6.29 -1.78
CA THR A 548 -23.44 5.78 -0.52
C THR A 548 -23.15 6.94 0.45
N ALA A 549 -22.40 7.96 0.01
CA ALA A 549 -22.11 9.13 0.84
C ALA A 549 -23.34 9.90 1.31
N ALA A 550 -24.33 10.10 0.44
CA ALA A 550 -25.54 10.84 0.79
C ALA A 550 -26.51 10.05 1.65
N THR A 551 -26.52 8.73 1.52
CA THR A 551 -27.35 7.85 2.35
C THR A 551 -26.74 7.67 3.73
N LEU A 552 -25.41 7.53 3.82
CA LEU A 552 -24.71 7.24 5.08
C LEU A 552 -24.18 8.47 5.80
N GLY A 553 -24.05 9.59 5.11
CA GLY A 553 -23.27 10.73 5.57
C GLY A 553 -21.78 10.43 5.72
N ALA A 554 -21.26 9.40 5.06
CA ALA A 554 -19.89 8.89 5.25
C ALA A 554 -19.32 8.27 3.97
N LEU A 555 -17.99 8.26 3.84
CA LEU A 555 -17.25 7.61 2.76
C LEU A 555 -16.13 6.70 3.29
N PRO A 556 -15.75 5.63 2.55
CA PRO A 556 -14.55 4.85 2.86
C PRO A 556 -13.30 5.73 2.95
N ILE A 557 -12.43 5.48 3.94
CA ILE A 557 -11.23 6.29 4.18
C ILE A 557 -10.26 6.33 2.99
N GLU A 558 -10.27 5.30 2.15
CA GLU A 558 -9.46 5.21 0.93
C GLU A 558 -9.74 6.35 -0.07
N ILE A 559 -10.94 6.93 -0.04
CA ILE A 559 -11.34 8.02 -0.93
C ILE A 559 -10.92 9.39 -0.39
N LEU A 560 -10.53 9.48 0.88
CA LEU A 560 -10.17 10.74 1.52
C LEU A 560 -9.12 11.55 0.75
N PRO A 561 -8.03 10.97 0.19
CA PRO A 561 -7.05 11.74 -0.58
C PRO A 561 -7.67 12.51 -1.75
N TYR A 562 -8.54 11.87 -2.51
CA TYR A 562 -9.25 12.48 -3.62
C TYR A 562 -10.30 13.49 -3.16
N TRP A 563 -11.03 13.16 -2.10
CA TRP A 563 -12.03 14.04 -1.52
C TRP A 563 -11.41 15.34 -1.01
N HIS A 564 -10.28 15.25 -0.29
CA HIS A 564 -9.59 16.42 0.22
C HIS A 564 -9.01 17.29 -0.90
N ASP A 565 -8.45 16.71 -1.96
CA ASP A 565 -7.97 17.49 -3.11
C ASP A 565 -9.11 18.24 -3.82
N ALA A 566 -10.30 17.64 -3.90
CA ALA A 566 -11.47 18.23 -4.54
C ALA A 566 -12.17 19.30 -3.68
N VAL A 567 -12.35 19.05 -2.38
CA VAL A 567 -13.17 19.90 -1.49
C VAL A 567 -12.32 20.78 -0.59
N GLY A 568 -11.19 20.28 -0.10
CA GLY A 568 -10.22 21.03 0.72
C GLY A 568 -10.76 21.43 2.10
N GLU A 569 -11.48 20.53 2.77
CA GLU A 569 -12.06 20.80 4.08
C GLU A 569 -11.03 20.68 5.21
N GLU A 570 -11.29 21.40 6.29
CA GLU A 570 -10.34 21.53 7.39
C GLU A 570 -10.46 20.45 8.46
N THR A 571 -11.57 19.71 8.46
CA THR A 571 -11.90 18.75 9.51
C THR A 571 -12.62 17.55 8.94
N TYR A 572 -12.16 16.38 9.34
CA TYR A 572 -12.73 15.09 8.98
C TYR A 572 -12.91 14.26 10.24
N GLU A 573 -14.10 13.73 10.41
CA GLU A 573 -14.41 12.79 11.47
C GLU A 573 -14.17 11.38 10.98
N VAL A 574 -13.55 10.54 11.80
CA VAL A 574 -13.21 9.15 11.48
C VAL A 574 -14.18 8.23 12.20
N GLY A 575 -14.66 7.22 11.47
CA GLY A 575 -15.57 6.23 12.00
C GLY A 575 -15.18 4.82 11.61
N MET A 576 -15.94 3.88 12.13
CA MET A 576 -15.81 2.45 11.87
C MET A 576 -17.06 1.89 11.23
N PHE A 577 -16.87 0.99 10.30
CA PHE A 577 -17.90 0.13 9.76
C PHE A 577 -17.92 -1.20 10.51
N TRP A 578 -19.07 -1.52 11.09
CA TRP A 578 -19.37 -2.77 11.76
C TRP A 578 -20.30 -3.60 10.88
N ASP A 579 -20.01 -4.88 10.74
CA ASP A 579 -20.78 -5.80 9.91
C ASP A 579 -22.11 -6.25 10.52
N PHE A 580 -22.30 -6.00 11.82
CA PHE A 580 -23.52 -6.26 12.59
C PHE A 580 -23.56 -5.31 13.82
N PRO A 581 -24.63 -5.18 14.62
CA PRO A 581 -24.63 -4.30 15.82
C PRO A 581 -24.02 -4.91 17.08
N PHE A 582 -23.80 -6.23 17.11
CA PHE A 582 -23.14 -6.97 18.19
C PHE A 582 -22.41 -8.19 17.64
N LEU A 583 -21.44 -8.71 18.37
CA LEU A 583 -20.80 -10.00 18.11
C LEU A 583 -21.40 -11.06 19.03
N LEU A 584 -21.88 -12.16 18.47
CA LEU A 584 -22.21 -13.37 19.24
C LEU A 584 -21.05 -14.35 19.15
N HIS A 585 -20.45 -14.67 20.30
CA HIS A 585 -19.46 -15.72 20.44
C HIS A 585 -20.07 -16.88 21.24
N MET A 586 -20.08 -18.08 20.68
CA MET A 586 -20.65 -19.28 21.29
C MET A 586 -19.61 -20.37 21.45
N ASP A 587 -19.45 -20.87 22.67
CA ASP A 587 -18.70 -22.06 23.00
C ASP A 587 -19.64 -23.26 23.06
N TYR A 588 -19.30 -24.35 22.37
CA TYR A 588 -20.15 -25.54 22.33
C TYR A 588 -19.36 -26.85 22.22
N GLU A 589 -20.02 -27.94 22.56
CA GLU A 589 -19.55 -29.29 22.26
C GLU A 589 -20.37 -29.85 21.10
N THR A 590 -19.70 -30.24 20.01
CA THR A 590 -20.31 -31.07 18.96
C THR A 590 -19.89 -32.52 19.14
N PHE A 591 -20.72 -33.43 18.65
CA PHE A 591 -20.37 -34.85 18.61
C PHE A 591 -20.39 -35.32 17.17
N LEU A 592 -19.34 -36.04 16.79
CA LEU A 592 -19.44 -36.95 15.65
C LEU A 592 -20.31 -38.12 16.10
N ALA A 593 -21.57 -38.11 15.69
CA ALA A 593 -22.51 -39.16 16.01
C ALA A 593 -22.31 -40.35 15.08
N GLY A 594 -22.37 -41.55 15.63
CA GLY A 594 -22.25 -42.80 14.90
C GLY A 594 -23.33 -43.77 15.33
N ALA A 595 -24.05 -44.36 14.39
CA ALA A 595 -25.05 -45.39 14.67
C ALA A 595 -24.71 -46.69 13.94
N VAL A 596 -24.94 -47.84 14.61
CA VAL A 596 -24.81 -49.17 13.99
C VAL A 596 -26.19 -49.76 13.73
N SER A 597 -26.54 -49.93 12.47
CA SER A 597 -27.82 -50.53 12.05
C SER A 597 -27.68 -52.03 11.85
N ALA A 598 -28.11 -52.84 12.83
CA ALA A 598 -28.19 -54.30 12.70
C ALA A 598 -29.51 -54.82 13.30
N PHE A 599 -30.29 -55.57 12.51
CA PHE A 599 -31.54 -56.21 12.93
C PHE A 599 -32.54 -55.25 13.62
N SER A 600 -32.79 -54.06 13.02
CA SER A 600 -33.78 -53.06 13.49
C SER A 600 -33.50 -52.42 14.87
N PHE A 601 -32.24 -52.39 15.31
CA PHE A 601 -31.79 -51.59 16.46
C PHE A 601 -30.57 -50.75 16.06
N SER A 602 -30.58 -49.45 16.40
CA SER A 602 -29.42 -48.56 16.34
C SER A 602 -28.75 -48.49 17.71
N VAL A 603 -27.42 -48.55 17.75
CA VAL A 603 -26.63 -48.28 18.97
C VAL A 603 -25.78 -47.03 18.72
N PRO A 604 -26.09 -45.89 19.36
CA PRO A 604 -25.33 -44.66 19.17
C PRO A 604 -24.00 -44.67 19.94
N PHE A 605 -22.95 -44.12 19.34
CA PHE A 605 -21.64 -43.84 19.95
C PHE A 605 -21.05 -42.57 19.33
N GLY A 606 -20.24 -41.80 20.06
CA GLY A 606 -19.74 -40.54 19.52
C GLY A 606 -18.53 -39.99 20.25
N PHE A 607 -17.83 -39.07 19.59
CA PHE A 607 -16.66 -38.38 20.12
C PHE A 607 -17.00 -36.90 20.23
N GLY A 608 -17.00 -36.38 21.46
CA GLY A 608 -17.21 -34.95 21.71
C GLY A 608 -15.95 -34.17 21.35
N THR A 609 -16.14 -33.07 20.62
CA THR A 609 -15.10 -32.09 20.31
C THR A 609 -15.60 -30.71 20.71
N PRO A 610 -14.81 -29.94 21.48
CA PRO A 610 -15.13 -28.55 21.70
C PRO A 610 -15.04 -27.78 20.37
N GLY A 611 -15.91 -26.80 20.19
CA GLY A 611 -15.93 -25.87 19.08
C GLY A 611 -16.33 -24.47 19.54
N GLU A 612 -15.97 -23.48 18.74
CA GLU A 612 -16.35 -22.08 18.93
C GLU A 612 -16.98 -21.57 17.62
N ALA A 613 -17.99 -20.70 17.72
CA ALA A 613 -18.57 -19.99 16.59
C ALA A 613 -18.66 -18.49 16.89
N TYR A 614 -18.36 -17.69 15.87
CA TYR A 614 -18.51 -16.23 15.88
C TYR A 614 -19.52 -15.84 14.80
N TYR A 615 -20.54 -15.08 15.20
CA TYR A 615 -21.49 -14.47 14.29
C TYR A 615 -21.27 -12.96 14.33
N GLY A 616 -20.60 -12.47 13.29
CA GLY A 616 -19.91 -11.17 13.23
C GLY A 616 -18.43 -11.33 12.87
N SER A 617 -17.81 -10.25 12.40
CA SER A 617 -16.44 -10.26 11.90
C SER A 617 -15.40 -10.23 13.02
N TYR A 618 -14.15 -10.58 12.71
CA TYR A 618 -13.08 -10.59 13.71
C TYR A 618 -12.73 -9.18 14.24
N ILE A 619 -13.20 -8.09 13.58
CA ILE A 619 -13.00 -6.70 14.02
C ILE A 619 -13.44 -6.50 15.48
N TRP A 620 -14.46 -7.24 15.90
CA TRP A 620 -15.03 -7.22 17.25
C TRP A 620 -14.13 -7.76 18.36
N THR A 621 -12.99 -8.36 17.99
CA THR A 621 -12.01 -8.87 18.95
C THR A 621 -10.95 -7.84 19.31
N THR A 622 -10.93 -6.68 18.63
CA THR A 622 -9.92 -5.63 18.79
C THR A 622 -10.55 -4.33 19.27
N GLU A 623 -9.97 -3.68 20.27
CA GLU A 623 -10.49 -2.41 20.83
C GLU A 623 -9.72 -1.17 20.31
N THR A 624 -8.55 -1.40 19.72
CA THR A 624 -7.65 -0.34 19.27
C THR A 624 -7.15 -0.63 17.86
N PHE A 625 -7.40 0.31 16.96
CA PHE A 625 -7.12 0.18 15.54
C PHE A 625 -6.02 1.17 15.17
N SER A 626 -4.85 0.67 14.77
CA SER A 626 -3.75 1.52 14.32
C SER A 626 -4.01 1.96 12.88
N LEU A 627 -4.09 3.27 12.66
CA LEU A 627 -4.20 3.88 11.34
C LEU A 627 -2.88 4.57 10.93
N GLU A 628 -1.82 4.41 11.74
CA GLU A 628 -0.53 5.09 11.57
C GLU A 628 0.09 4.90 10.18
N GLU A 629 0.03 3.67 9.67
CA GLU A 629 0.54 3.30 8.35
C GLU A 629 -0.55 3.34 7.26
N LEU A 630 -1.83 3.42 7.64
CA LEU A 630 -2.95 3.37 6.71
C LEU A 630 -3.14 4.69 5.97
N LEU A 631 -3.07 5.80 6.71
CA LEU A 631 -3.37 7.13 6.18
C LEU A 631 -2.27 8.12 6.56
N THR A 632 -1.44 8.44 5.56
CA THR A 632 -0.35 9.41 5.71
C THR A 632 -0.82 10.81 5.33
N HIS A 633 -0.59 11.78 6.21
CA HIS A 633 -0.90 13.20 6.04
C HIS A 633 0.37 13.99 5.74
N CYS A 634 0.45 14.56 4.53
CA CYS A 634 1.45 15.55 4.18
C CYS A 634 0.95 16.95 4.55
N ARG A 635 1.76 17.70 5.29
CA ARG A 635 1.42 19.07 5.74
C ARG A 635 2.21 20.17 5.07
N ARG A 636 3.43 19.86 4.61
CA ARG A 636 4.32 20.83 3.98
C ARG A 636 5.02 20.19 2.82
N TYR A 637 5.25 21.00 1.78
CA TYR A 637 5.98 20.59 0.58
C TYR A 637 5.32 19.43 -0.19
N CYS A 638 4.00 19.27 -0.08
CA CYS A 638 3.25 18.20 -0.75
C CYS A 638 3.27 18.30 -2.29
N ASN A 639 3.63 19.47 -2.81
CA ASN A 639 3.82 19.71 -4.25
C ASN A 639 5.29 19.61 -4.68
N GLN A 640 6.19 19.22 -3.78
CA GLN A 640 7.61 19.04 -4.09
C GLN A 640 7.91 17.57 -4.42
N PRO A 641 8.97 17.30 -5.19
CA PRO A 641 9.35 15.94 -5.53
C PRO A 641 9.84 15.16 -4.30
N THR A 642 9.78 13.84 -4.39
CA THR A 642 10.06 12.95 -3.26
C THR A 642 10.80 11.69 -3.70
N PHE A 643 11.22 10.90 -2.72
CA PHE A 643 11.68 9.52 -2.89
C PHE A 643 10.51 8.54 -2.88
N ASP A 644 10.66 7.43 -3.59
CA ASP A 644 9.79 6.26 -3.48
C ASP A 644 10.37 5.19 -2.54
N SER A 645 9.70 4.04 -2.45
CA SER A 645 10.11 2.91 -1.59
C SER A 645 11.34 2.16 -2.06
N ALA A 646 11.82 2.43 -3.27
CA ALA A 646 13.12 1.96 -3.73
C ALA A 646 14.23 2.96 -3.40
N GLY A 647 13.91 4.15 -2.90
CA GLY A 647 14.87 5.24 -2.69
C GLY A 647 15.24 5.97 -3.97
N GLU A 648 14.40 5.90 -5.01
CA GLU A 648 14.56 6.65 -6.25
C GLU A 648 14.01 8.07 -6.11
N TYR A 649 14.80 9.08 -6.47
CA TYR A 649 14.34 10.47 -6.41
C TYR A 649 13.43 10.82 -7.61
N ARG A 650 12.12 10.84 -7.38
CA ARG A 650 11.09 11.08 -8.41
C ARG A 650 10.88 12.58 -8.66
N ILE A 651 11.78 13.18 -9.45
CA ILE A 651 11.81 14.64 -9.64
C ILE A 651 10.56 15.27 -10.29
N PHE A 652 9.75 14.45 -10.98
CA PHE A 652 8.52 14.88 -11.64
C PHE A 652 7.24 14.51 -10.88
N GLU A 653 7.36 13.78 -9.77
CA GLU A 653 6.21 13.21 -9.06
C GLU A 653 6.06 13.90 -7.69
N PRO A 654 5.13 14.86 -7.56
CA PRO A 654 4.81 15.44 -6.27
C PRO A 654 3.98 14.48 -5.42
N PHE A 655 4.06 14.62 -4.09
CA PHE A 655 3.27 13.80 -3.15
C PHE A 655 1.78 13.82 -3.47
N ARG A 656 1.19 15.03 -3.60
CA ARG A 656 -0.26 15.24 -3.70
C ARG A 656 -0.92 14.51 -4.88
N GLY A 657 -0.26 14.51 -6.04
CA GLY A 657 -0.80 13.85 -7.24
C GLY A 657 -0.52 12.35 -7.26
N THR A 658 0.73 11.98 -6.99
CA THR A 658 1.23 10.62 -7.23
C THR A 658 0.77 9.61 -6.17
N TYR A 659 0.76 10.01 -4.90
CA TYR A 659 0.54 9.07 -3.79
C TYR A 659 -0.87 9.11 -3.22
N SER A 660 -1.80 9.79 -3.90
CA SER A 660 -3.23 9.83 -3.51
C SER A 660 -3.85 8.44 -3.41
N ALA A 661 -3.47 7.50 -4.29
CA ALA A 661 -3.88 6.09 -4.22
C ALA A 661 -2.71 5.11 -4.24
N THR A 662 -1.55 5.54 -3.75
CA THR A 662 -0.37 4.66 -3.63
C THR A 662 0.27 4.92 -2.29
N CYS A 663 0.68 3.83 -1.62
CA CYS A 663 1.29 3.92 -0.31
C CYS A 663 2.59 4.73 -0.37
N TYR A 664 2.67 5.80 0.41
CA TYR A 664 3.87 6.61 0.51
C TYR A 664 4.82 6.06 1.57
N GLN A 665 5.83 5.32 1.12
CA GLN A 665 6.90 4.76 1.96
C GLN A 665 8.26 5.14 1.39
N PRO A 666 8.71 6.40 1.52
CA PRO A 666 9.97 6.86 0.93
C PRO A 666 11.20 6.26 1.62
N ASP A 667 12.26 5.98 0.85
CA ASP A 667 13.61 5.75 1.40
C ASP A 667 14.52 6.93 1.10
N PHE A 668 14.96 7.65 2.13
CA PHE A 668 15.71 8.89 2.01
C PHE A 668 17.24 8.66 2.09
N PRO A 669 18.04 9.48 1.39
CA PRO A 669 19.50 9.41 1.50
C PRO A 669 19.98 9.79 2.89
N LYS A 670 21.02 9.10 3.36
CA LYS A 670 21.63 9.28 4.69
C LYS A 670 23.06 9.82 4.57
N PRO A 671 23.54 10.62 5.56
CA PRO A 671 24.93 11.04 5.60
C PRO A 671 25.89 9.83 5.55
N GLY A 672 26.85 9.86 4.62
CA GLY A 672 27.77 8.75 4.35
C GLY A 672 27.42 7.94 3.09
N ASP A 673 26.23 8.12 2.52
CA ASP A 673 25.87 7.50 1.24
C ASP A 673 26.64 8.15 0.09
N SER A 674 27.37 7.34 -0.68
CA SER A 674 28.07 7.78 -1.91
C SER A 674 27.14 7.88 -3.14
N GLY A 675 25.83 7.66 -2.95
CA GLY A 675 24.78 7.89 -3.95
C GLY A 675 24.68 6.82 -5.05
N PHE A 676 24.63 5.52 -4.75
CA PHE A 676 24.55 4.46 -5.78
C PHE A 676 23.67 3.25 -5.36
N PRO A 677 22.65 2.80 -6.15
CA PRO A 677 21.60 3.56 -6.87
C PRO A 677 20.55 4.13 -5.84
N LEU A 678 19.46 4.88 -6.12
CA LEU A 678 18.54 5.05 -7.27
C LEU A 678 18.20 6.54 -7.55
N ASP A 679 18.26 6.90 -8.83
CA ASP A 679 17.88 8.17 -9.49
C ASP A 679 17.23 7.67 -10.81
N PRO A 680 16.12 8.25 -11.31
CA PRO A 680 15.35 7.66 -12.41
C PRO A 680 16.15 7.34 -13.68
#